data_AF-A0A760WPI0-F1
#
_entry.id   AF-A0A760WPI0-F1
#
_cell.length_a   1.000
_cell.length_b   1.000
_cell.length_c   1.000
_cell.angle_alpha   90.00
_cell.angle_beta   90.00
_cell.angle_gamma   90.00
#
_symmetry.space_group_name_H-M   'P 1'
#
loop_
_entity.id
_entity.type
_entity.pdbx_description
1 polymer ?
#
loop_
_entity_poly.entity_id
_entity_poly.type
_entity_poly.pdbx_seq_one_letter_code
_entity_poly.pdbx_strand_id
1 'polypeptide(L)'
;MQQMISPPRHGTMINPRASVAGIDAANGQCWYEIRALAAGRVEIFLYDVIGGWGITAQQFVSDCKEAGVFEASAVDLHIHSPGGDVMQGFAIFNTLSRLKAKLDIWVDGVAASMASMIVCLPGATVHMPENAWLMVHKPWGGIAGDSDDMRDYAAWLDRNEALMLSAYMNKTGLGQEELEAMLKAETWLNGAEAVEKGFADTLEPELQAAACVNQNKLKDYQNMPEQINNLFGPRAEAPASQPQPAQNPAPQAANNPPAQQPAQQPLAGNIDITALAAQLQQQMQAANTERVSAVSAVFDAFPAFGSLKAECITDISCSAEQARTKLLNALAAGTTPSAGPGAVHIHAGNGNIVGDSIRAAVMNRAGYAQAEKDNAYNGYTLRELARASLVDRGIGISGVGTAQAMVGLAFTHSSSDFGNILMDVAHKAALLGWDEASETFEQWTRKGTLTDFKTAHRVGLESLASLRKVRAGAEYKYVTIKDRGEPIALATYGELFSIDRQTIINDDLDMLTRIPQAMGLAARATVGDLVWAVLTSNPKMSDGKPLFHADHGNLVAADLTIEGLDTARKAMLLQKSGDRRLNIRPAYMLTPVAIESRANQLIKSASVPGADANSGIVNPIQNFVTVASEARLDDSSPTDYYLTAAQGRDTIEVAYLDGIDTPYLEQQQGFTVDGAAFKVRIDAGVAPLDWRGLVKVTKK
;
A
#
# COMPACT_ATOMS: atom_id res chain seq x y z
N MET A 1 26.25 -35.83 -32.74
CA MET A 1 25.17 -36.50 -32.00
C MET A 1 25.85 -37.19 -30.82
N GLN A 2 25.95 -36.52 -29.68
CA GLN A 2 24.97 -36.35 -28.59
C GLN A 2 25.44 -37.18 -27.39
N GLN A 3 25.65 -36.45 -26.29
CA GLN A 3 26.13 -36.88 -24.98
C GLN A 3 25.15 -37.82 -24.29
N MET A 4 25.62 -38.65 -23.35
CA MET A 4 25.12 -38.69 -21.97
C MET A 4 25.97 -39.64 -21.11
N ILE A 5 26.76 -39.04 -20.22
CA ILE A 5 27.48 -39.68 -19.11
C ILE A 5 26.63 -39.42 -17.87
N SER A 6 26.17 -40.47 -17.19
CA SER A 6 25.51 -40.37 -15.88
C SER A 6 26.53 -40.53 -14.72
N PRO A 7 26.39 -39.79 -13.60
CA PRO A 7 27.39 -39.71 -12.53
C PRO A 7 27.19 -40.76 -11.40
N PRO A 8 28.14 -40.90 -10.45
CA PRO A 8 28.09 -41.86 -9.34
C PRO A 8 27.29 -41.35 -8.12
N ARG A 9 26.76 -42.31 -7.35
CA ARG A 9 25.94 -42.11 -6.14
C ARG A 9 26.73 -41.44 -4.99
N HIS A 10 26.21 -40.34 -4.47
CA HIS A 10 26.67 -39.66 -3.26
C HIS A 10 26.29 -40.43 -2.00
N GLY A 11 27.20 -40.46 -1.03
CA GLY A 11 26.90 -40.78 0.37
C GLY A 11 25.99 -39.71 1.00
N THR A 12 25.31 -40.10 2.07
CA THR A 12 24.38 -39.28 2.86
C THR A 12 25.08 -38.05 3.45
N MET A 13 25.14 -36.98 2.67
CA MET A 13 25.17 -35.61 3.20
C MET A 13 23.74 -35.25 3.61
N ILE A 14 23.58 -34.68 4.80
CA ILE A 14 22.34 -34.00 5.19
C ILE A 14 22.15 -32.87 4.18
N ASN A 15 21.27 -33.05 3.21
CA ASN A 15 20.88 -31.99 2.30
C ASN A 15 20.15 -30.91 3.12
N PRO A 16 20.45 -29.61 2.94
CA PRO A 16 19.65 -28.54 3.52
C PRO A 16 18.21 -28.70 3.04
N ARG A 17 17.29 -28.91 3.99
CA ARG A 17 15.86 -28.88 3.70
C ARG A 17 15.48 -27.46 3.32
N ALA A 18 14.59 -27.34 2.34
CA ALA A 18 14.14 -26.07 1.77
C ALA A 18 13.72 -25.05 2.85
N SER A 19 13.88 -23.76 2.54
CA SER A 19 13.35 -22.65 3.34
C SER A 19 11.88 -22.90 3.68
N VAL A 20 11.55 -22.89 4.97
CA VAL A 20 10.17 -23.01 5.44
C VAL A 20 9.69 -21.60 5.77
N ALA A 21 8.68 -21.14 5.04
CA ALA A 21 7.98 -19.89 5.32
C ALA A 21 6.50 -20.21 5.52
N GLY A 22 5.90 -19.67 6.58
CA GLY A 22 4.47 -19.77 6.83
C GLY A 22 3.71 -18.87 5.86
N ILE A 23 3.59 -19.26 4.59
CA ILE A 23 2.93 -18.42 3.57
C ILE A 23 1.42 -18.39 3.83
N ASP A 24 0.83 -17.20 3.92
CA ASP A 24 -0.63 -17.04 3.84
C ASP A 24 -1.12 -17.60 2.50
N ALA A 25 -1.96 -18.62 2.56
CA ALA A 25 -2.50 -19.31 1.40
C ALA A 25 -3.35 -18.39 0.49
N ALA A 26 -3.83 -17.26 1.00
CA ALA A 26 -4.62 -16.29 0.24
C ALA A 26 -3.77 -15.24 -0.50
N ASN A 27 -2.73 -14.69 0.13
CA ASN A 27 -2.01 -13.52 -0.40
C ASN A 27 -0.50 -13.70 -0.59
N GLY A 28 0.07 -14.86 -0.23
CA GLY A 28 1.50 -15.11 -0.41
C GLY A 28 2.41 -14.38 0.58
N GLN A 29 1.85 -13.66 1.56
CA GLN A 29 2.60 -12.85 2.52
C GLN A 29 3.00 -13.68 3.75
N CYS A 30 4.14 -13.35 4.35
CA CYS A 30 4.63 -14.01 5.56
C CYS A 30 5.41 -13.01 6.42
N TRP A 31 5.26 -13.12 7.75
CA TRP A 31 6.02 -12.30 8.70
C TRP A 31 7.31 -12.98 9.20
N TYR A 32 7.61 -14.19 8.72
CA TYR A 32 8.87 -14.86 9.03
C TYR A 32 9.40 -15.79 7.92
N GLU A 33 10.70 -16.07 7.96
CA GLU A 33 11.31 -17.08 7.12
C GLU A 33 12.32 -17.89 7.93
N ILE A 34 12.35 -19.22 7.75
CA ILE A 34 13.32 -20.09 8.42
C ILE A 34 14.17 -20.80 7.37
N ARG A 35 15.48 -20.63 7.45
CA ARG A 35 16.46 -21.24 6.54
C ARG A 35 17.42 -22.15 7.30
N ALA A 36 17.37 -23.44 7.00
CA ALA A 36 18.37 -24.38 7.49
C ALA A 36 19.65 -24.26 6.63
N LEU A 37 20.75 -23.89 7.26
CA LEU A 37 22.07 -23.80 6.62
C LEU A 37 22.90 -25.07 6.83
N ALA A 38 23.98 -25.18 6.05
CA ALA A 38 24.96 -26.24 6.25
C ALA A 38 25.60 -26.18 7.65
N ALA A 39 26.13 -27.32 8.13
CA ALA A 39 26.77 -27.46 9.44
C ALA A 39 25.87 -27.25 10.68
N GLY A 40 24.55 -27.39 10.54
CA GLY A 40 23.63 -27.38 11.69
C GLY A 40 23.38 -25.98 12.27
N ARG A 41 23.45 -24.95 11.42
CA ARG A 41 23.07 -23.57 11.72
C ARG A 41 21.69 -23.29 11.10
N VAL A 42 20.87 -22.48 11.77
CA VAL A 42 19.56 -22.06 11.24
C VAL A 42 19.44 -20.55 11.30
N GLU A 43 18.99 -19.93 10.21
CA GLU A 43 18.60 -18.52 10.19
C GLU A 43 17.08 -18.40 10.34
N ILE A 44 16.64 -17.44 11.14
CA ILE A 44 15.24 -17.07 11.30
C ILE A 44 15.12 -15.57 11.02
N PHE A 45 14.27 -15.18 10.08
CA PHE A 45 13.93 -13.79 9.79
C PHE A 45 12.56 -13.50 10.38
N LEU A 46 12.45 -12.48 11.24
CA LEU A 46 11.19 -11.94 11.78
C LEU A 46 10.95 -10.57 11.17
N TYR A 47 10.40 -10.57 9.96
CA TYR A 47 10.27 -9.38 9.12
C TYR A 47 8.79 -9.11 8.93
N ASP A 48 8.32 -7.92 9.31
CA ASP A 48 6.89 -7.52 9.33
C ASP A 48 6.14 -7.85 10.65
N VAL A 49 4.82 -7.62 10.67
CA VAL A 49 3.95 -7.66 11.85
C VAL A 49 3.80 -9.06 12.44
N ILE A 50 4.20 -9.23 13.71
CA ILE A 50 4.03 -10.49 14.45
C ILE A 50 2.54 -10.82 14.57
N GLY A 51 2.16 -12.02 14.11
CA GLY A 51 0.76 -12.46 14.09
C GLY A 51 -0.09 -11.87 12.96
N GLY A 52 0.54 -11.17 12.01
CA GLY A 52 -0.12 -10.66 10.81
C GLY A 52 -0.54 -11.78 9.83
N TRP A 53 -1.36 -11.42 8.85
CA TRP A 53 -1.72 -12.28 7.70
C TRP A 53 -2.35 -13.64 8.07
N GLY A 54 -2.96 -13.75 9.26
CA GLY A 54 -3.56 -14.99 9.75
C GLY A 54 -2.56 -16.08 10.16
N ILE A 55 -1.26 -15.77 10.15
CA ILE A 55 -0.20 -16.71 10.51
C ILE A 55 0.03 -16.67 12.02
N THR A 56 -0.23 -17.81 12.67
CA THR A 56 -0.14 -17.94 14.13
C THR A 56 1.26 -18.34 14.61
N ALA A 57 1.57 -18.08 15.88
CA ALA A 57 2.77 -18.58 16.54
C ALA A 57 2.80 -20.11 16.57
N GLN A 58 1.64 -20.80 16.59
CA GLN A 58 1.60 -22.26 16.48
C GLN A 58 2.20 -22.74 15.15
N GLN A 59 1.89 -22.05 14.05
CA GLN A 59 2.50 -22.34 12.75
C GLN A 59 4.01 -22.09 12.80
N PHE A 60 4.43 -20.94 13.33
CA PHE A 60 5.86 -20.63 13.51
C PHE A 60 6.62 -21.70 14.30
N VAL A 61 6.04 -22.18 15.40
CA VAL A 61 6.64 -23.24 16.23
C VAL A 61 6.71 -24.57 15.47
N SER A 62 5.68 -24.89 14.68
CA SER A 62 5.68 -26.08 13.81
C SER A 62 6.81 -26.00 12.79
N ASP A 63 6.96 -24.86 12.13
CA ASP A 63 7.97 -24.62 11.10
C ASP A 63 9.38 -24.62 11.70
N CYS A 64 9.56 -24.06 12.90
CA CYS A 64 10.81 -24.17 13.66
C CYS A 64 11.18 -25.63 13.93
N LYS A 65 10.21 -26.47 14.28
CA LYS A 65 10.42 -27.89 14.53
C LYS A 65 10.79 -28.63 13.23
N GLU A 66 10.12 -28.33 12.13
CA GLU A 66 10.38 -28.94 10.83
C GLU A 66 11.77 -28.57 10.27
N ALA A 67 12.13 -27.29 10.41
CA ALA A 67 13.44 -26.77 10.02
C ALA A 67 14.59 -27.19 10.95
N GLY A 68 14.28 -27.86 12.07
CA GLY A 68 15.28 -28.36 13.01
C GLY A 68 15.91 -27.28 13.90
N VAL A 69 15.23 -26.16 14.11
CA VAL A 69 15.71 -25.03 14.94
C VAL A 69 16.12 -25.48 16.35
N PHE A 70 15.34 -26.37 16.97
CA PHE A 70 15.61 -26.83 18.35
C PHE A 70 16.77 -27.83 18.46
N GLU A 71 17.22 -28.39 17.34
CA GLU A 71 18.36 -29.29 17.25
C GLU A 71 19.60 -28.60 16.64
N ALA A 72 19.47 -27.31 16.29
CA ALA A 72 20.55 -26.53 15.72
C ALA A 72 21.67 -26.32 16.75
N SER A 73 22.90 -26.24 16.25
CA SER A 73 24.07 -25.87 17.05
C SER A 73 24.22 -24.35 17.20
N ALA A 74 23.70 -23.59 16.22
CA ALA A 74 23.66 -22.13 16.22
C ALA A 74 22.40 -21.63 15.52
N VAL A 75 21.84 -20.52 16.01
CA VAL A 75 20.67 -19.83 15.44
C VAL A 75 21.01 -18.35 15.27
N ASP A 76 20.85 -17.86 14.04
CA ASP A 76 20.96 -16.44 13.69
C ASP A 76 19.53 -15.89 13.51
N LEU A 77 19.08 -15.02 14.42
CA LEU A 77 17.73 -14.44 14.43
C LEU A 77 17.77 -12.97 13.95
N HIS A 78 17.28 -12.74 12.75
CA HIS A 78 17.19 -11.43 12.10
C HIS A 78 15.85 -10.76 12.39
N ILE A 79 15.85 -9.52 12.88
CA ILE A 79 14.66 -8.79 13.28
C ILE A 79 14.56 -7.47 12.52
N HIS A 80 13.46 -7.35 11.77
CA HIS A 80 13.03 -6.11 11.14
C HIS A 80 11.50 -6.02 11.26
N SER A 81 11.01 -5.72 12.47
CA SER A 81 9.60 -5.85 12.82
C SER A 81 9.09 -4.69 13.68
N PRO A 82 7.88 -4.16 13.39
CA PRO A 82 7.18 -3.21 14.26
C PRO A 82 6.63 -3.87 15.54
N GLY A 83 6.78 -5.18 15.71
CA GLY A 83 6.08 -5.95 16.73
C GLY A 83 4.72 -6.42 16.24
N GLY A 84 3.78 -6.67 17.15
CA GLY A 84 2.49 -7.25 16.76
C GLY A 84 1.63 -7.73 17.92
N ASP A 85 0.92 -8.83 17.69
CA ASP A 85 0.05 -9.43 18.70
C ASP A 85 0.86 -9.88 19.93
N VAL A 86 0.45 -9.42 21.10
CA VAL A 86 1.14 -9.65 22.37
C VAL A 86 1.19 -11.13 22.74
N MET A 87 0.09 -11.87 22.51
CA MET A 87 0.03 -13.29 22.85
C MET A 87 0.86 -14.14 21.89
N GLN A 88 0.85 -13.82 20.59
CA GLN A 88 1.72 -14.47 19.61
C GLN A 88 3.20 -14.19 19.94
N GLY A 89 3.55 -12.95 20.30
CA GLY A 89 4.90 -12.59 20.71
C GLY A 89 5.37 -13.33 21.96
N PHE A 90 4.52 -13.45 23.00
CA PHE A 90 4.85 -14.27 24.18
C PHE A 90 5.06 -15.73 23.83
N ALA A 91 4.25 -16.30 22.94
CA ALA A 91 4.42 -17.68 22.49
C ALA A 91 5.76 -17.89 21.76
N ILE A 92 6.16 -16.96 20.89
CA ILE A 92 7.46 -16.97 20.21
C ILE A 92 8.60 -16.87 21.23
N PHE A 93 8.55 -15.87 22.11
CA PHE A 93 9.56 -15.65 23.15
C PHE A 93 9.75 -16.89 24.03
N ASN A 94 8.66 -17.46 24.52
CA ASN A 94 8.69 -18.65 25.38
C ASN A 94 9.14 -19.93 24.67
N THR A 95 8.98 -19.98 23.35
CA THR A 95 9.43 -21.10 22.54
C THR A 95 10.93 -20.99 22.28
N LEU A 96 11.39 -19.82 21.83
CA LEU A 96 12.80 -19.58 21.51
C LEU A 96 13.69 -19.49 22.77
N SER A 97 13.14 -19.14 23.94
CA SER A 97 13.90 -19.15 25.20
C SER A 97 14.36 -20.55 25.64
N ARG A 98 13.87 -21.60 25.00
CA ARG A 98 14.25 -23.00 25.24
C ARG A 98 15.38 -23.47 24.34
N LEU A 99 15.88 -22.62 23.44
CA LEU A 99 16.99 -22.95 22.57
C LEU A 99 18.24 -23.26 23.39
N LYS A 100 18.92 -24.34 23.02
CA LYS A 100 20.22 -24.72 23.57
C LYS A 100 21.38 -24.31 22.66
N ALA A 101 21.06 -23.89 21.43
CA ALA A 101 21.99 -23.41 20.43
C ALA A 101 22.65 -22.10 20.89
N LYS A 102 23.82 -21.77 20.31
CA LYS A 102 24.30 -20.38 20.34
C LYS A 102 23.26 -19.51 19.61
N LEU A 103 22.79 -18.44 20.23
CA LEU A 103 21.81 -17.52 19.66
C LEU A 103 22.44 -16.16 19.44
N ASP A 104 22.51 -15.72 18.19
CA ASP A 104 22.88 -14.38 17.80
C ASP A 104 21.63 -13.68 17.21
N ILE A 105 21.30 -12.48 17.71
CA ILE A 105 20.16 -11.69 17.26
C ILE A 105 20.67 -10.47 16.52
N TRP A 106 20.19 -10.24 15.31
CA TRP A 106 20.55 -9.11 14.45
C TRP A 106 19.35 -8.19 14.29
N VAL A 107 19.46 -6.95 14.78
CA VAL A 107 18.42 -5.92 14.55
C VAL A 107 18.74 -5.21 13.25
N ASP A 108 18.24 -5.71 12.12
CA ASP A 108 18.63 -5.25 10.79
C ASP A 108 18.05 -3.86 10.42
N GLY A 109 17.07 -3.38 11.18
CA GLY A 109 16.62 -1.99 11.05
C GLY A 109 15.66 -1.51 12.14
N VAL A 110 14.68 -2.32 12.54
CA VAL A 110 13.76 -1.95 13.62
C VAL A 110 13.31 -3.16 14.43
N ALA A 111 13.36 -3.05 15.75
CA ALA A 111 12.75 -3.98 16.70
C ALA A 111 11.85 -3.20 17.66
N ALA A 112 10.56 -3.08 17.33
CA ALA A 112 9.60 -2.29 18.08
C ALA A 112 8.56 -3.16 18.80
N SER A 113 8.05 -2.68 19.95
CA SER A 113 6.96 -3.35 20.68
C SER A 113 7.30 -4.83 21.00
N MET A 114 6.46 -5.81 20.66
CA MET A 114 6.76 -7.23 20.91
C MET A 114 8.08 -7.72 20.28
N ALA A 115 8.59 -7.08 19.22
CA ALA A 115 9.88 -7.43 18.66
C ALA A 115 11.05 -7.03 19.58
N SER A 116 10.95 -5.90 20.32
CA SER A 116 11.98 -5.54 21.32
C SER A 116 11.96 -6.48 22.53
N MET A 117 10.80 -7.06 22.87
CA MET A 117 10.76 -8.15 23.84
C MET A 117 11.49 -9.39 23.33
N ILE A 118 11.38 -9.74 22.04
CA ILE A 118 12.11 -10.89 21.44
C ILE A 118 13.63 -10.68 21.47
N VAL A 119 14.11 -9.45 21.35
CA VAL A 119 15.53 -9.11 21.54
C VAL A 119 16.05 -9.53 22.93
N CYS A 120 15.17 -9.64 23.92
CA CYS A 120 15.50 -9.99 25.30
C CYS A 120 15.57 -11.51 25.57
N LEU A 121 15.67 -12.34 24.53
CA LEU A 121 15.81 -13.79 24.69
C LEU A 121 17.06 -14.14 25.52
N PRO A 122 16.94 -15.06 26.49
CA PRO A 122 18.04 -15.39 27.39
C PRO A 122 19.19 -16.07 26.63
N GLY A 123 20.42 -15.67 26.94
CA GLY A 123 21.62 -16.23 26.32
C GLY A 123 21.90 -15.75 24.89
N ALA A 124 21.09 -14.83 24.36
CA ALA A 124 21.32 -14.21 23.06
C ALA A 124 22.43 -13.15 23.12
N THR A 125 23.29 -13.13 22.10
CA THR A 125 24.16 -11.98 21.79
C THR A 125 23.44 -11.11 20.76
N VAL A 126 23.17 -9.85 21.08
CA VAL A 126 22.38 -8.93 20.27
C VAL A 126 23.31 -7.94 19.57
N HIS A 127 23.24 -7.93 18.24
CA HIS A 127 23.96 -7.05 17.33
C HIS A 127 23.00 -6.00 16.79
N MET A 128 23.36 -4.73 16.95
CA MET A 128 22.52 -3.61 16.53
C MET A 128 23.37 -2.56 15.79
N PRO A 129 23.11 -2.29 14.50
CA PRO A 129 23.75 -1.22 13.75
C PRO A 129 23.46 0.17 14.33
N GLU A 130 24.38 1.12 14.14
CA GLU A 130 24.21 2.53 14.54
C GLU A 130 22.91 3.17 14.03
N ASN A 131 22.46 2.76 12.83
CA ASN A 131 21.26 3.27 12.17
C ASN A 131 20.00 2.42 12.38
N ALA A 132 20.03 1.43 13.29
CA ALA A 132 18.87 0.64 13.67
C ALA A 132 18.15 1.25 14.89
N TRP A 133 16.88 0.90 15.07
CA TRP A 133 16.03 1.41 16.15
C TRP A 133 15.39 0.29 16.97
N LEU A 134 15.31 0.50 18.27
CA LEU A 134 14.59 -0.35 19.22
C LEU A 134 13.53 0.50 19.94
N MET A 135 12.32 -0.03 20.10
CA MET A 135 11.25 0.69 20.80
C MET A 135 10.57 -0.17 21.85
N VAL A 136 10.38 0.42 23.04
CA VAL A 136 9.61 -0.17 24.13
C VAL A 136 8.44 0.74 24.50
N HIS A 137 7.26 0.15 24.66
CA HIS A 137 6.04 0.86 25.08
C HIS A 137 5.10 -0.07 25.84
N LYS A 138 4.10 0.49 26.53
CA LYS A 138 3.08 -0.31 27.23
C LYS A 138 2.28 -1.18 26.24
N PRO A 139 1.81 -2.37 26.67
CA PRO A 139 0.83 -3.13 25.89
C PRO A 139 -0.37 -2.26 25.56
N TRP A 140 -0.78 -2.27 24.31
CA TRP A 140 -1.92 -1.51 23.82
C TRP A 140 -2.97 -2.46 23.24
N GLY A 141 -4.23 -2.15 23.51
CA GLY A 141 -5.37 -2.81 22.90
C GLY A 141 -6.68 -2.14 23.33
N GLY A 142 -7.78 -2.63 22.78
CA GLY A 142 -9.11 -2.08 23.05
C GLY A 142 -10.13 -3.19 23.31
N ILE A 143 -11.02 -2.91 24.26
CA ILE A 143 -12.24 -3.69 24.49
C ILE A 143 -13.43 -2.73 24.52
N ALA A 144 -14.59 -3.22 24.11
CA ALA A 144 -15.88 -2.56 24.33
C ALA A 144 -16.72 -3.45 25.23
N GLY A 145 -17.26 -2.88 26.31
CA GLY A 145 -17.99 -3.58 27.35
C GLY A 145 -18.45 -2.61 28.42
N ASP A 146 -18.97 -3.13 29.52
CA ASP A 146 -19.34 -2.29 30.67
C ASP A 146 -18.12 -1.86 31.49
N SER A 147 -18.34 -1.16 32.60
CA SER A 147 -17.24 -0.67 33.43
C SER A 147 -16.39 -1.78 34.05
N ASP A 148 -16.95 -2.96 34.26
CA ASP A 148 -16.23 -4.09 34.85
C ASP A 148 -15.40 -4.78 33.76
N ASP A 149 -15.95 -4.96 32.56
CA ASP A 149 -15.18 -5.43 31.39
C ASP A 149 -13.96 -4.54 31.09
N MET A 150 -14.15 -3.21 31.17
CA MET A 150 -13.06 -2.26 30.95
C MET A 150 -11.98 -2.36 32.04
N ARG A 151 -12.36 -2.52 33.30
CA ARG A 151 -11.41 -2.69 34.42
C ARG A 151 -10.66 -4.01 34.32
N ASP A 152 -11.36 -5.09 33.97
CA ASP A 152 -10.77 -6.41 33.79
C ASP A 152 -9.77 -6.42 32.63
N TYR A 153 -10.09 -5.71 31.54
CA TYR A 153 -9.18 -5.56 30.42
C TYR A 153 -7.97 -4.68 30.74
N ALA A 154 -8.16 -3.57 31.47
CA ALA A 154 -7.04 -2.77 31.96
C ALA A 154 -6.11 -3.60 32.86
N ALA A 155 -6.67 -4.35 33.81
CA ALA A 155 -5.90 -5.26 34.66
C ALA A 155 -5.25 -6.41 33.87
N TRP A 156 -5.82 -6.80 32.73
CA TRP A 156 -5.18 -7.73 31.81
C TRP A 156 -3.97 -7.08 31.10
N LEU A 157 -4.08 -5.85 30.60
CA LEU A 157 -2.94 -5.12 30.02
C LEU A 157 -1.82 -4.92 31.05
N ASP A 158 -2.14 -4.53 32.28
CA ASP A 158 -1.16 -4.37 33.37
C ASP A 158 -0.42 -5.69 33.67
N ARG A 159 -1.12 -6.83 33.61
CA ARG A 159 -0.48 -8.15 33.77
C ARG A 159 0.48 -8.48 32.64
N ASN A 160 0.14 -8.13 31.40
CA ASN A 160 1.04 -8.31 30.26
C ASN A 160 2.24 -7.38 30.34
N GLU A 161 2.06 -6.14 30.80
CA GLU A 161 3.14 -5.20 31.04
C GLU A 161 4.14 -5.77 32.06
N ALA A 162 3.66 -6.33 33.16
CA ALA A 162 4.51 -6.98 34.16
C ALA A 162 5.34 -8.15 33.59
N LEU A 163 4.77 -8.92 32.64
CA LEU A 163 5.51 -9.99 31.96
C LEU A 163 6.59 -9.44 31.03
N MET A 164 6.31 -8.35 30.31
CA MET A 164 7.31 -7.68 29.46
C MET A 164 8.43 -7.06 30.31
N LEU A 165 8.09 -6.38 31.41
CA LEU A 165 9.05 -5.82 32.36
C LEU A 165 10.04 -6.88 32.88
N SER A 166 9.56 -8.07 33.21
CA SER A 166 10.43 -9.17 33.64
C SER A 166 11.48 -9.52 32.59
N ALA A 167 11.10 -9.62 31.31
CA ALA A 167 12.05 -9.88 30.23
C ALA A 167 13.07 -8.73 30.05
N TYR A 168 12.59 -7.48 30.08
CA TYR A 168 13.46 -6.31 29.96
C TYR A 168 14.43 -6.18 31.13
N MET A 169 13.98 -6.38 32.37
CA MET A 169 14.85 -6.35 33.56
C MET A 169 15.93 -7.42 33.46
N ASN A 170 15.57 -8.62 33.03
CA ASN A 170 16.53 -9.72 32.89
C ASN A 170 17.59 -9.48 31.81
N LYS A 171 17.23 -8.81 30.70
CA LYS A 171 18.18 -8.49 29.62
C LYS A 171 19.06 -7.28 29.96
N THR A 172 18.44 -6.20 30.45
CA THR A 172 19.09 -4.88 30.59
C THR A 172 19.78 -4.66 31.93
N GLY A 173 19.31 -5.34 32.99
CA GLY A 173 19.72 -5.04 34.37
C GLY A 173 19.17 -3.74 34.94
N LEU A 174 18.32 -3.00 34.20
CA LEU A 174 17.69 -1.77 34.67
C LEU A 174 16.63 -2.06 35.75
N GLY A 175 16.40 -1.07 36.62
CA GLY A 175 15.38 -1.15 37.66
C GLY A 175 13.97 -1.10 37.07
N GLN A 176 13.01 -1.71 37.77
CA GLN A 176 11.60 -1.74 37.34
C GLN A 176 11.02 -0.34 37.11
N GLU A 177 11.27 0.62 38.01
CA GLU A 177 10.76 1.99 37.89
C GLU A 177 11.27 2.70 36.62
N GLU A 178 12.54 2.49 36.26
CA GLU A 178 13.10 3.08 35.03
C GLU A 178 12.46 2.48 33.79
N LEU A 179 12.29 1.15 33.76
CA LEU A 179 11.67 0.47 32.64
C LEU A 179 10.18 0.82 32.50
N GLU A 180 9.44 0.94 33.60
CA GLU A 180 8.05 1.42 33.60
C GLU A 180 7.95 2.84 33.03
N ALA A 181 8.87 3.73 33.40
CA ALA A 181 8.95 5.07 32.83
C ALA A 181 9.24 5.04 31.33
N MET A 182 10.14 4.16 30.89
CA MET A 182 10.45 3.98 29.46
C MET A 182 9.25 3.45 28.67
N LEU A 183 8.54 2.45 29.19
CA LEU A 183 7.34 1.90 28.55
C LEU A 183 6.22 2.94 28.46
N LYS A 184 6.02 3.72 29.54
CA LYS A 184 5.03 4.79 29.56
C LYS A 184 5.34 5.90 28.55
N ALA A 185 6.62 6.18 28.34
CA ALA A 185 7.07 7.24 27.43
C ALA A 185 7.11 6.82 25.96
N GLU A 186 6.86 5.56 25.62
CA GLU A 186 7.12 5.00 24.28
C GLU A 186 8.55 5.36 23.83
N THR A 187 9.52 4.71 24.48
CA THR A 187 10.93 5.09 24.32
C THR A 187 11.54 4.42 23.10
N TRP A 188 12.09 5.25 22.22
CA TRP A 188 12.89 4.85 21.07
C TRP A 188 14.38 5.00 21.39
N LEU A 189 15.16 3.97 21.08
CA LEU A 189 16.61 3.89 21.28
C LEU A 189 17.29 3.61 19.94
N ASN A 190 18.30 4.41 19.59
CA ASN A 190 19.22 4.06 18.51
C ASN A 190 20.19 2.94 18.95
N GLY A 191 21.01 2.42 18.03
CA GLY A 191 21.94 1.31 18.34
C GLY A 191 22.86 1.59 19.52
N ALA A 192 23.42 2.80 19.61
CA ALA A 192 24.32 3.16 20.71
C ALA A 192 23.59 3.23 22.06
N GLU A 193 22.41 3.86 22.09
CA GLU A 193 21.57 3.96 23.29
C GLU A 193 21.04 2.59 23.74
N ALA A 194 20.73 1.70 22.79
CA ALA A 194 20.30 0.33 23.09
C ALA A 194 21.43 -0.49 23.72
N VAL A 195 22.68 -0.32 23.29
CA VAL A 195 23.86 -0.92 23.93
C VAL A 195 24.09 -0.31 25.32
N GLU A 196 24.02 1.01 25.44
CA GLU A 196 24.19 1.71 26.72
C GLU A 196 23.16 1.25 27.77
N LYS A 197 21.91 1.05 27.35
CA LYS A 197 20.82 0.58 28.21
C LYS A 197 20.73 -0.95 28.33
N GLY A 198 21.66 -1.70 27.75
CA GLY A 198 21.74 -3.16 27.87
C GLY A 198 20.69 -3.96 27.08
N PHE A 199 19.97 -3.32 26.14
CA PHE A 199 19.10 -4.03 25.20
C PHE A 199 19.89 -4.73 24.10
N ALA A 200 21.05 -4.18 23.71
CA ALA A 200 21.98 -4.75 22.75
C ALA A 200 23.37 -4.99 23.37
N ASP A 201 24.14 -5.92 22.81
CA ASP A 201 25.47 -6.28 23.33
C ASP A 201 26.60 -5.74 22.44
N THR A 202 26.38 -5.67 21.13
CA THR A 202 27.37 -5.20 20.15
C THR A 202 26.78 -4.10 19.27
N LEU A 203 27.48 -2.96 19.23
CA LEU A 203 27.22 -1.89 18.27
C LEU A 203 27.92 -2.24 16.95
N GLU A 204 27.15 -2.41 15.89
CA GLU A 204 27.66 -2.67 14.54
C GLU A 204 27.73 -1.38 13.72
N PRO A 205 28.61 -1.28 12.72
CA PRO A 205 28.62 -0.14 11.80
C PRO A 205 27.30 -0.06 11.02
N GLU A 206 26.97 1.13 10.54
CA GLU A 206 25.73 1.39 9.78
C GLU A 206 25.50 0.34 8.67
N LEU A 207 24.31 -0.25 8.67
CA LEU A 207 23.90 -1.22 7.67
C LEU A 207 23.13 -0.52 6.54
N GLN A 208 23.47 -0.81 5.29
CA GLN A 208 22.64 -0.44 4.13
C GLN A 208 21.41 -1.35 4.13
N ALA A 209 20.38 -1.01 4.91
CA ALA A 209 19.19 -1.84 5.07
C ALA A 209 18.51 -2.13 3.72
N ALA A 210 18.21 -3.41 3.50
CA ALA A 210 17.53 -3.94 2.33
C ALA A 210 16.38 -4.86 2.77
N ALA A 211 15.34 -4.28 3.36
CA ALA A 211 14.05 -4.94 3.57
C ALA A 211 12.97 -3.88 3.81
N CYS A 212 11.76 -4.12 3.30
CA CYS A 212 10.61 -3.23 3.50
C CYS A 212 9.80 -3.73 4.70
N VAL A 213 9.57 -2.88 5.69
CA VAL A 213 8.57 -3.10 6.76
C VAL A 213 7.26 -2.42 6.41
N ASN A 214 6.15 -2.99 6.91
CA ASN A 214 4.83 -2.38 6.82
C ASN A 214 4.78 -1.03 7.57
N GLN A 215 4.94 0.05 6.81
CA GLN A 215 4.95 1.43 7.29
C GLN A 215 3.67 1.81 8.05
N ASN A 216 2.54 1.16 7.78
CA ASN A 216 1.26 1.56 8.36
C ASN A 216 1.21 1.29 9.87
N LYS A 217 1.84 0.21 10.34
CA LYS A 217 1.85 -0.13 11.78
C LYS A 217 2.83 0.72 12.60
N LEU A 218 3.91 1.22 12.00
CA LEU A 218 4.81 2.13 12.71
C LEU A 218 4.20 3.52 12.92
N LYS A 219 3.28 3.94 12.04
CA LYS A 219 2.57 5.23 12.15
C LYS A 219 1.58 5.30 13.30
N ASP A 220 1.24 4.16 13.91
CA ASP A 220 0.35 4.08 15.07
C ASP A 220 1.07 4.47 16.39
N TYR A 221 2.40 4.62 16.36
CA TYR A 221 3.22 5.01 17.52
C TYR A 221 3.34 6.54 17.64
N GLN A 222 3.17 7.07 18.86
CA GLN A 222 2.97 8.50 19.10
C GLN A 222 4.28 9.31 19.12
N ASN A 223 5.39 8.69 19.52
CA ASN A 223 6.67 9.35 19.80
C ASN A 223 7.79 8.89 18.84
N MET A 224 7.43 8.41 17.65
CA MET A 224 8.38 7.92 16.64
C MET A 224 9.33 9.03 16.14
N PRO A 225 10.67 8.86 16.24
CA PRO A 225 11.65 9.80 15.68
C PRO A 225 11.52 10.00 14.15
N GLU A 226 11.67 11.23 13.66
CA GLU A 226 11.53 11.55 12.23
C GLU A 226 12.55 10.79 11.34
N GLN A 227 13.73 10.46 11.88
CA GLN A 227 14.80 9.73 11.18
C GLN A 227 14.37 8.31 10.77
N ILE A 228 13.39 7.74 11.47
CA ILE A 228 12.85 6.39 11.22
C ILE A 228 12.13 6.34 9.87
N ASN A 229 11.47 7.43 9.44
CA ASN A 229 10.79 7.49 8.14
C ASN A 229 11.75 7.26 6.95
N ASN A 230 13.02 7.63 7.08
CA ASN A 230 14.02 7.48 6.03
C ASN A 230 14.51 6.03 5.83
N LEU A 231 14.29 5.15 6.81
CA LEU A 231 14.58 3.71 6.69
C LEU A 231 13.55 2.96 5.85
N PHE A 232 12.38 3.56 5.59
CA PHE A 232 11.26 2.90 4.92
C PHE A 232 10.89 3.51 3.57
N GLY A 233 11.54 4.57 3.11
CA GLY A 233 11.30 5.14 1.78
C GLY A 233 11.65 4.16 0.65
N PRO A 234 10.90 4.12 -0.48
CA PRO A 234 11.32 3.36 -1.64
C PRO A 234 12.65 3.92 -2.14
N ARG A 235 13.73 3.15 -1.97
CA ARG A 235 14.97 3.44 -2.69
C ARG A 235 14.69 3.23 -4.17
N ALA A 236 14.79 4.31 -4.95
CA ALA A 236 14.85 4.23 -6.39
C ALA A 236 15.87 3.15 -6.77
N GLU A 237 15.49 2.24 -7.68
CA GLU A 237 16.43 1.37 -8.35
C GLU A 237 17.58 2.23 -8.86
N ALA A 238 18.74 2.13 -8.21
CA ALA A 238 19.97 2.60 -8.82
C ALA A 238 20.08 1.86 -10.16
N PRO A 239 20.39 2.55 -11.28
CA PRO A 239 20.45 1.91 -12.59
C PRO A 239 21.35 0.69 -12.49
N ALA A 240 20.80 -0.46 -12.91
CA ALA A 240 21.48 -1.74 -12.94
C ALA A 240 22.90 -1.57 -13.49
N SER A 241 23.86 -1.52 -12.58
CA SER A 241 25.26 -1.62 -12.92
C SER A 241 25.48 -3.07 -13.30
N GLN A 242 25.83 -3.29 -14.57
CA GLN A 242 26.14 -4.60 -15.13
C GLN A 242 27.03 -5.41 -14.16
N PRO A 243 26.78 -6.72 -13.95
CA PRO A 243 27.66 -7.54 -13.14
C PRO A 243 29.04 -7.61 -13.78
N GLN A 244 29.99 -6.86 -13.23
CA GLN A 244 31.39 -6.98 -13.56
C GLN A 244 31.98 -8.20 -12.84
N PRO A 245 32.78 -9.05 -13.51
CA PRO A 245 33.24 -10.32 -12.94
C PRO A 245 34.12 -10.10 -11.71
N ALA A 246 33.94 -10.96 -10.70
CA ALA A 246 34.79 -11.03 -9.52
C ALA A 246 36.27 -11.13 -9.93
N GLN A 247 37.07 -10.16 -9.48
CA GLN A 247 38.51 -10.19 -9.62
C GLN A 247 39.09 -11.20 -8.62
N ASN A 248 39.63 -12.29 -9.14
CA ASN A 248 40.52 -13.19 -8.41
C ASN A 248 41.79 -12.43 -7.97
N PRO A 249 42.25 -12.57 -6.71
CA PRO A 249 43.65 -12.36 -6.40
C PRO A 249 44.45 -13.63 -6.73
N ALA A 250 45.52 -13.50 -7.50
CA ALA A 250 46.59 -14.50 -7.64
C ALA A 250 47.93 -13.76 -7.87
N PRO A 251 49.11 -14.36 -7.63
CA PRO A 251 49.42 -15.64 -6.97
C PRO A 251 50.54 -15.53 -5.91
N GLN A 252 50.50 -16.36 -4.85
CA GLN A 252 51.73 -16.77 -4.16
C GLN A 252 51.94 -18.27 -4.38
N ALA A 253 53.08 -18.58 -4.97
CA ALA A 253 53.47 -19.91 -5.38
C ALA A 253 54.24 -20.64 -4.28
N ALA A 254 54.08 -21.96 -4.33
CA ALA A 254 55.05 -22.98 -3.98
C ALA A 254 55.16 -23.36 -2.49
N ASN A 255 54.56 -24.50 -2.11
CA ASN A 255 55.27 -25.78 -2.12
C ASN A 255 54.45 -26.88 -1.43
N ASN A 256 53.96 -27.85 -2.21
CA ASN A 256 53.53 -29.15 -1.69
C ASN A 256 54.72 -30.12 -1.78
N PRO A 257 55.08 -30.82 -0.69
CA PRO A 257 55.69 -32.14 -0.76
C PRO A 257 54.61 -33.24 -0.71
N PRO A 258 54.96 -34.47 -1.10
CA PRO A 258 54.05 -35.42 -1.70
C PRO A 258 53.23 -36.26 -0.71
N ALA A 259 52.11 -36.75 -1.23
CA ALA A 259 51.21 -37.70 -0.62
C ALA A 259 51.95 -38.88 0.04
N GLN A 260 51.65 -39.13 1.31
CA GLN A 260 51.95 -40.39 1.96
C GLN A 260 50.91 -41.44 1.57
N GLN A 261 51.42 -42.60 1.18
CA GLN A 261 50.68 -43.80 0.82
C GLN A 261 49.85 -44.33 2.00
N PRO A 262 48.69 -44.97 1.73
CA PRO A 262 48.02 -45.82 2.70
C PRO A 262 48.89 -47.05 3.00
N ALA A 263 49.08 -47.36 4.28
CA ALA A 263 49.74 -48.59 4.71
C ALA A 263 48.91 -49.81 4.28
N GLN A 264 49.55 -50.72 3.55
CA GLN A 264 49.07 -52.08 3.32
C GLN A 264 49.23 -52.90 4.61
N GLN A 265 48.17 -53.62 5.00
CA GLN A 265 48.27 -54.97 5.58
C GLN A 265 47.13 -55.85 5.02
N PRO A 266 47.34 -57.17 4.85
CA PRO A 266 47.01 -57.81 3.58
C PRO A 266 45.79 -58.75 3.57
N LEU A 267 45.24 -58.84 2.36
CA LEU A 267 44.75 -60.03 1.63
C LEU A 267 43.40 -60.68 1.98
N ALA A 268 42.49 -60.53 1.00
CA ALA A 268 41.72 -61.57 0.32
C ALA A 268 40.19 -61.44 0.44
N GLY A 269 39.52 -61.34 -0.72
CA GLY A 269 38.06 -61.50 -0.83
C GLY A 269 37.50 -60.85 -2.09
N ASN A 270 37.31 -61.64 -3.15
CA ASN A 270 36.64 -61.24 -4.39
C ASN A 270 35.29 -60.55 -4.10
N ILE A 271 35.07 -59.34 -4.65
CA ILE A 271 33.77 -58.68 -4.62
C ILE A 271 32.88 -59.40 -5.64
N ASP A 272 31.98 -60.24 -5.14
CA ASP A 272 31.01 -60.97 -5.93
C ASP A 272 29.90 -60.02 -6.38
N ILE A 273 29.92 -59.61 -7.65
CA ILE A 273 28.94 -58.72 -8.30
C ILE A 273 27.51 -59.29 -8.15
N THR A 274 27.39 -60.61 -7.99
CA THR A 274 26.14 -61.33 -7.75
C THR A 274 25.55 -61.03 -6.36
N ALA A 275 26.39 -60.83 -5.34
CA ALA A 275 25.96 -60.51 -3.99
C ALA A 275 25.44 -59.06 -3.85
N LEU A 276 26.05 -58.12 -4.58
CA LEU A 276 25.60 -56.72 -4.61
C LEU A 276 24.28 -56.57 -5.39
N ALA A 277 24.10 -57.33 -6.48
CA ALA A 277 22.84 -57.41 -7.21
C ALA A 277 21.72 -58.03 -6.34
N ALA A 278 22.03 -59.09 -5.59
CA ALA A 278 21.09 -59.69 -4.64
C ALA A 278 20.67 -58.72 -3.54
N GLN A 279 21.61 -57.91 -3.01
CA GLN A 279 21.32 -56.92 -1.97
C GLN A 279 20.42 -55.78 -2.48
N LEU A 280 20.63 -55.29 -3.71
CA LEU A 280 19.76 -54.29 -4.34
C LEU A 280 18.36 -54.84 -4.65
N GLN A 281 18.28 -56.10 -5.08
CA GLN A 281 17.02 -56.77 -5.38
C GLN A 281 16.21 -57.03 -4.09
N GLN A 282 16.89 -57.36 -2.98
CA GLN A 282 16.28 -57.52 -1.66
C GLN A 282 15.78 -56.17 -1.11
N GLN A 283 16.51 -55.07 -1.33
CA GLN A 283 16.10 -53.73 -0.92
C GLN A 283 14.91 -53.20 -1.73
N MET A 284 14.87 -53.46 -3.04
CA MET A 284 13.70 -53.17 -3.88
C MET A 284 12.47 -54.01 -3.50
N GLN A 285 12.67 -55.28 -3.16
CA GLN A 285 11.58 -56.14 -2.69
C GLN A 285 11.02 -55.64 -1.35
N ALA A 286 11.89 -55.27 -0.39
CA ALA A 286 11.47 -54.70 0.89
C ALA A 286 10.66 -53.41 0.71
N ALA A 287 11.13 -52.48 -0.13
CA ALA A 287 10.42 -51.23 -0.44
C ALA A 287 9.07 -51.48 -1.14
N ASN A 288 8.98 -52.47 -2.05
CA ASN A 288 7.71 -52.82 -2.68
C ASN A 288 6.75 -53.50 -1.69
N THR A 289 7.24 -54.34 -0.78
CA THR A 289 6.42 -54.94 0.29
C THR A 289 5.87 -53.86 1.23
N GLU A 290 6.67 -52.86 1.61
CA GLU A 290 6.24 -51.73 2.43
C GLU A 290 5.19 -50.86 1.72
N ARG A 291 5.40 -50.55 0.43
CA ARG A 291 4.42 -49.84 -0.40
C ARG A 291 3.10 -50.60 -0.50
N VAL A 292 3.14 -51.90 -0.79
CA VAL A 292 1.93 -52.74 -0.91
C VAL A 292 1.18 -52.80 0.43
N SER A 293 1.90 -52.87 1.55
CA SER A 293 1.31 -52.81 2.89
C SER A 293 0.64 -51.45 3.15
N ALA A 294 1.30 -50.35 2.81
CA ALA A 294 0.76 -48.99 3.00
C ALA A 294 -0.46 -48.70 2.11
N VAL A 295 -0.42 -49.13 0.84
CA VAL A 295 -1.58 -49.03 -0.08
C VAL A 295 -2.71 -49.93 0.38
N SER A 296 -2.41 -51.15 0.86
CA SER A 296 -3.42 -52.06 1.39
C SER A 296 -4.15 -51.46 2.60
N ALA A 297 -3.41 -50.84 3.52
CA ALA A 297 -3.94 -50.21 4.73
C ALA A 297 -4.98 -49.10 4.45
N VAL A 298 -4.83 -48.37 3.34
CA VAL A 298 -5.79 -47.32 2.93
C VAL A 298 -7.18 -47.88 2.67
N PHE A 299 -7.27 -49.12 2.19
CA PHE A 299 -8.54 -49.77 1.81
C PHE A 299 -9.09 -50.70 2.89
N ASP A 300 -8.39 -50.92 4.00
CA ASP A 300 -8.79 -51.91 5.03
C ASP A 300 -10.10 -51.53 5.73
N ALA A 301 -10.39 -50.24 5.87
CA ALA A 301 -11.66 -49.73 6.39
C ALA A 301 -12.81 -49.78 5.35
N PHE A 302 -12.52 -50.08 4.07
CA PHE A 302 -13.47 -49.97 2.96
C PHE A 302 -13.48 -51.24 2.09
N PRO A 303 -13.99 -52.37 2.61
CA PRO A 303 -13.92 -53.68 1.95
C PRO A 303 -14.69 -53.75 0.61
N ALA A 304 -15.62 -52.81 0.37
CA ALA A 304 -16.39 -52.72 -0.87
C ALA A 304 -15.55 -52.35 -2.11
N PHE A 305 -14.37 -51.73 -1.92
CA PHE A 305 -13.50 -51.27 -3.02
C PHE A 305 -12.33 -52.23 -3.30
N GLY A 306 -12.52 -53.53 -3.08
CA GLY A 306 -11.49 -54.56 -3.24
C GLY A 306 -10.88 -54.64 -4.65
N SER A 307 -11.64 -54.33 -5.69
CA SER A 307 -11.14 -54.26 -7.09
C SER A 307 -10.17 -53.09 -7.29
N LEU A 308 -10.51 -51.91 -6.76
CA LEU A 308 -9.67 -50.70 -6.83
C LEU A 308 -8.38 -50.86 -6.00
N LYS A 309 -8.46 -51.58 -4.87
CA LYS A 309 -7.29 -52.00 -4.08
C LYS A 309 -6.33 -52.86 -4.92
N ALA A 310 -6.85 -53.87 -5.62
CA ALA A 310 -6.04 -54.75 -6.47
C ALA A 310 -5.36 -53.98 -7.62
N GLU A 311 -6.06 -53.02 -8.22
CA GLU A 311 -5.52 -52.15 -9.26
C GLU A 311 -4.37 -51.27 -8.73
N CYS A 312 -4.55 -50.64 -7.56
CA CYS A 312 -3.52 -49.81 -6.93
C CYS A 312 -2.29 -50.61 -6.46
N ILE A 313 -2.47 -51.87 -6.08
CA ILE A 313 -1.36 -52.77 -5.70
C ILE A 313 -0.55 -53.19 -6.94
N THR A 314 -1.24 -53.49 -8.05
CA THR A 314 -0.63 -53.94 -9.31
C THR A 314 0.16 -52.81 -9.99
N ASP A 315 -0.29 -51.56 -9.82
CA ASP A 315 0.46 -50.38 -10.27
C ASP A 315 1.66 -50.11 -9.34
N ILE A 316 2.86 -50.39 -9.83
CA ILE A 316 4.14 -50.18 -9.13
C ILE A 316 4.40 -48.70 -8.82
N SER A 317 3.81 -47.76 -9.57
CA SER A 317 3.99 -46.33 -9.38
C SER A 317 3.00 -45.71 -8.38
N CYS A 318 1.95 -46.46 -8.01
CA CYS A 318 0.89 -45.97 -7.14
C CYS A 318 1.35 -45.89 -5.68
N SER A 319 1.37 -44.67 -5.12
CA SER A 319 1.66 -44.40 -3.71
C SER A 319 0.40 -44.48 -2.84
N ALA A 320 0.58 -44.56 -1.51
CA ALA A 320 -0.55 -44.59 -0.57
C ALA A 320 -1.43 -43.32 -0.64
N GLU A 321 -0.85 -42.17 -0.97
CA GLU A 321 -1.59 -40.91 -1.16
C GLU A 321 -2.45 -40.95 -2.43
N GLN A 322 -1.90 -41.45 -3.55
CA GLN A 322 -2.64 -41.61 -4.79
C GLN A 322 -3.78 -42.64 -4.65
N ALA A 323 -3.54 -43.71 -3.89
CA ALA A 323 -4.57 -44.68 -3.52
C ALA A 323 -5.70 -44.03 -2.70
N ARG A 324 -5.39 -43.13 -1.76
CA ARG A 324 -6.41 -42.36 -1.00
C ARG A 324 -7.24 -41.48 -1.91
N THR A 325 -6.62 -40.76 -2.84
CA THR A 325 -7.34 -39.90 -3.79
C THR A 325 -8.26 -40.71 -4.71
N LYS A 326 -7.79 -41.85 -5.23
CA LYS A 326 -8.61 -42.76 -6.04
C LYS A 326 -9.80 -43.32 -5.25
N LEU A 327 -9.58 -43.71 -3.99
CA LEU A 327 -10.65 -44.15 -3.09
C LEU A 327 -11.66 -43.03 -2.80
N LEU A 328 -11.19 -41.81 -2.56
CA LEU A 328 -12.05 -40.66 -2.25
C LEU A 328 -12.93 -40.28 -3.45
N ASN A 329 -12.39 -40.34 -4.66
CA ASN A 329 -13.15 -40.13 -5.90
C ASN A 329 -14.20 -41.24 -6.12
N ALA A 330 -13.87 -42.49 -5.79
CA ALA A 330 -14.81 -43.60 -5.88
C ALA A 330 -15.93 -43.50 -4.83
N LEU A 331 -15.64 -42.96 -3.64
CA LEU A 331 -16.64 -42.66 -2.61
C LEU A 331 -17.54 -41.48 -3.03
N ALA A 332 -16.97 -40.46 -3.67
CA ALA A 332 -17.70 -39.27 -4.12
C ALA A 332 -18.65 -39.55 -5.30
N ALA A 333 -18.41 -40.60 -6.09
CA ALA A 333 -19.22 -40.93 -7.28
C ALA A 333 -20.70 -41.24 -6.98
N GLY A 334 -21.04 -41.54 -5.71
CA GLY A 334 -22.41 -41.82 -5.25
C GLY A 334 -23.06 -40.73 -4.42
N THR A 335 -22.41 -39.57 -4.22
CA THR A 335 -22.90 -38.51 -3.33
C THR A 335 -23.25 -37.24 -4.10
N THR A 336 -24.51 -36.81 -4.03
CA THR A 336 -24.93 -35.46 -4.43
C THR A 336 -24.65 -34.49 -3.28
N PRO A 337 -23.99 -33.33 -3.50
CA PRO A 337 -23.82 -32.33 -2.46
C PRO A 337 -25.18 -31.85 -1.93
N SER A 338 -25.31 -31.70 -0.61
CA SER A 338 -26.56 -31.36 0.08
C SER A 338 -27.05 -29.91 -0.15
N ALA A 339 -26.54 -29.20 -1.15
CA ALA A 339 -26.95 -27.84 -1.48
C ALA A 339 -27.96 -27.88 -2.63
N GLY A 340 -29.25 -27.88 -2.30
CA GLY A 340 -30.32 -27.67 -3.28
C GLY A 340 -30.30 -26.24 -3.86
N PRO A 341 -31.04 -25.98 -4.96
CA PRO A 341 -31.14 -24.65 -5.55
C PRO A 341 -31.90 -23.73 -4.58
N GLY A 342 -31.16 -22.88 -3.88
CA GLY A 342 -31.65 -22.08 -2.75
C GLY A 342 -30.71 -22.07 -1.54
N ALA A 343 -29.61 -22.82 -1.57
CA ALA A 343 -28.52 -22.62 -0.60
C ALA A 343 -27.95 -21.21 -0.79
N VAL A 344 -28.03 -20.42 0.28
CA VAL A 344 -27.41 -19.10 0.42
C VAL A 344 -25.99 -19.18 -0.13
N HIS A 345 -25.67 -18.36 -1.13
CA HIS A 345 -24.30 -18.21 -1.56
C HIS A 345 -23.53 -17.67 -0.37
N ILE A 346 -22.77 -18.54 0.29
CA ILE A 346 -21.75 -18.12 1.24
C ILE A 346 -20.72 -17.40 0.39
N HIS A 347 -20.84 -16.08 0.29
CA HIS A 347 -19.80 -15.26 -0.29
C HIS A 347 -18.55 -15.51 0.55
N ALA A 348 -17.51 -16.09 -0.07
CA ALA A 348 -16.20 -16.17 0.54
C ALA A 348 -15.69 -14.73 0.72
N GLY A 349 -15.94 -14.18 1.91
CA GLY A 349 -15.64 -12.80 2.29
C GLY A 349 -15.00 -12.73 3.67
N ASN A 350 -14.74 -11.52 4.14
CA ASN A 350 -14.05 -11.14 5.38
C ASN A 350 -14.73 -11.60 6.70
N GLY A 351 -15.76 -12.45 6.65
CA GLY A 351 -16.56 -12.88 7.80
C GLY A 351 -17.72 -11.93 8.18
N ASN A 352 -17.85 -10.75 7.57
CA ASN A 352 -18.91 -9.77 7.85
C ASN A 352 -20.11 -9.89 6.89
N ILE A 353 -20.70 -11.08 6.83
CA ILE A 353 -21.73 -11.41 5.82
C ILE A 353 -22.96 -10.50 5.94
N VAL A 354 -23.41 -10.21 7.16
CA VAL A 354 -24.58 -9.35 7.41
C VAL A 354 -24.29 -7.90 7.07
N GLY A 355 -23.15 -7.35 7.50
CA GLY A 355 -22.74 -5.99 7.16
C GLY A 355 -22.61 -5.76 5.65
N ASP A 356 -21.97 -6.69 4.94
CA ASP A 356 -21.80 -6.61 3.49
C ASP A 356 -23.13 -6.76 2.74
N SER A 357 -24.03 -7.63 3.21
CA SER A 357 -25.37 -7.78 2.63
C SER A 357 -26.25 -6.55 2.88
N ILE A 358 -26.16 -5.93 4.06
CA ILE A 358 -26.82 -4.65 4.35
C ILE A 358 -26.26 -3.55 3.45
N ARG A 359 -24.93 -3.46 3.29
CA ARG A 359 -24.29 -2.50 2.37
C ARG A 359 -24.81 -2.67 0.94
N ALA A 360 -24.83 -3.89 0.43
CA ALA A 360 -25.32 -4.19 -0.91
C ALA A 360 -26.80 -3.79 -1.09
N ALA A 361 -27.64 -4.06 -0.08
CA ALA A 361 -29.05 -3.67 -0.09
C ALA A 361 -29.23 -2.14 -0.12
N VAL A 362 -28.49 -1.39 0.71
CA VAL A 362 -28.57 0.09 0.71
C VAL A 362 -28.01 0.68 -0.59
N MET A 363 -26.89 0.16 -1.10
CA MET A 363 -26.30 0.60 -2.37
C MET A 363 -27.23 0.37 -3.57
N ASN A 364 -27.93 -0.77 -3.60
CA ASN A 364 -28.94 -1.05 -4.61
C ASN A 364 -30.12 -0.07 -4.51
N ARG A 365 -30.65 0.15 -3.29
CA ARG A 365 -31.73 1.12 -3.06
C ARG A 365 -31.33 2.56 -3.42
N ALA A 366 -30.06 2.91 -3.22
CA ALA A 366 -29.49 4.20 -3.59
C ALA A 366 -29.20 4.33 -5.10
N GLY A 367 -29.42 3.25 -5.88
CA GLY A 367 -29.22 3.24 -7.34
C GLY A 367 -27.76 3.03 -7.79
N TYR A 368 -26.86 2.67 -6.87
CA TYR A 368 -25.42 2.54 -7.14
C TYR A 368 -24.94 1.09 -7.33
N ALA A 369 -25.82 0.11 -7.17
CA ALA A 369 -25.56 -1.31 -7.38
C ALA A 369 -26.81 -2.02 -7.92
N GLN A 370 -26.64 -3.20 -8.52
CA GLN A 370 -27.77 -4.04 -8.93
C GLN A 370 -28.26 -4.89 -7.75
N ALA A 371 -29.56 -5.21 -7.76
CA ALA A 371 -30.16 -6.07 -6.74
C ALA A 371 -29.59 -7.50 -6.83
N GLU A 372 -28.91 -7.92 -5.77
CA GLU A 372 -28.52 -9.31 -5.55
C GLU A 372 -29.77 -10.14 -5.23
N LYS A 373 -30.18 -11.04 -6.12
CA LYS A 373 -31.46 -11.77 -6.01
C LYS A 373 -31.55 -12.66 -4.76
N ASP A 374 -30.41 -13.05 -4.23
CA ASP A 374 -30.20 -13.92 -3.07
C ASP A 374 -30.00 -13.15 -1.75
N ASN A 375 -29.90 -11.82 -1.80
CA ASN A 375 -29.73 -10.99 -0.61
C ASN A 375 -31.06 -10.81 0.15
N ALA A 376 -31.11 -11.34 1.37
CA ALA A 376 -32.29 -11.34 2.24
C ALA A 376 -32.70 -9.94 2.75
N TYR A 377 -31.82 -8.94 2.66
CA TYR A 377 -32.02 -7.60 3.23
C TYR A 377 -32.56 -6.58 2.22
N ASN A 378 -32.73 -6.94 0.94
CA ASN A 378 -33.21 -6.02 -0.11
C ASN A 378 -34.60 -5.40 0.18
N GLY A 379 -35.44 -6.08 0.98
CA GLY A 379 -36.78 -5.62 1.32
C GLY A 379 -36.87 -4.82 2.62
N TYR A 380 -35.75 -4.59 3.31
CA TYR A 380 -35.75 -3.99 4.65
C TYR A 380 -35.65 -2.45 4.57
N THR A 381 -36.44 -1.78 5.40
CA THR A 381 -36.33 -0.34 5.66
C THR A 381 -35.01 -0.03 6.40
N LEU A 382 -34.51 1.21 6.34
CA LEU A 382 -33.30 1.65 7.06
C LEU A 382 -33.39 1.33 8.56
N ARG A 383 -34.59 1.42 9.13
CA ARG A 383 -34.88 1.02 10.51
C ARG A 383 -34.71 -0.49 10.76
N GLU A 384 -35.11 -1.33 9.82
CA GLU A 384 -34.95 -2.79 9.92
C GLU A 384 -33.51 -3.22 9.64
N LEU A 385 -32.80 -2.51 8.77
CA LEU A 385 -31.36 -2.69 8.56
C LEU A 385 -30.57 -2.30 9.80
N ALA A 386 -30.91 -1.19 10.46
CA ALA A 386 -30.34 -0.79 11.75
C ALA A 386 -30.58 -1.88 12.81
N ARG A 387 -31.77 -2.48 12.82
CA ARG A 387 -32.10 -3.61 13.68
C ARG A 387 -31.22 -4.83 13.38
N ALA A 388 -31.11 -5.21 12.11
CA ALA A 388 -30.32 -6.35 11.68
C ALA A 388 -28.84 -6.19 12.05
N SER A 389 -28.28 -4.99 11.87
CA SER A 389 -26.90 -4.65 12.25
C SER A 389 -26.66 -4.78 13.76
N LEU A 390 -27.65 -4.45 14.60
CA LEU A 390 -27.54 -4.60 16.06
C LEU A 390 -27.66 -6.08 16.50
N VAL A 391 -28.61 -6.81 15.92
CA VAL A 391 -28.87 -8.21 16.28
C VAL A 391 -27.71 -9.12 15.89
N ASP A 392 -27.12 -8.90 14.72
CA ASP A 392 -25.94 -9.65 14.26
C ASP A 392 -24.77 -9.54 15.25
N ARG A 393 -24.62 -8.37 15.88
CA ARG A 393 -23.57 -8.07 16.85
C ARG A 393 -23.94 -8.46 18.29
N GLY A 394 -25.00 -9.25 18.45
CA GLY A 394 -25.44 -9.79 19.75
C GLY A 394 -26.13 -8.77 20.67
N ILE A 395 -26.50 -7.59 20.16
CA ILE A 395 -27.15 -6.55 20.96
C ILE A 395 -28.64 -6.83 21.06
N GLY A 396 -29.10 -7.10 22.29
CA GLY A 396 -30.50 -7.36 22.61
C GLY A 396 -31.40 -6.14 22.41
N ILE A 397 -32.11 -6.10 21.29
CA ILE A 397 -33.08 -5.05 20.95
C ILE A 397 -34.45 -5.20 21.68
N SER A 398 -34.68 -6.33 22.36
CA SER A 398 -35.98 -6.65 22.99
C SER A 398 -36.33 -5.74 24.17
N GLY A 399 -35.33 -5.12 24.81
CA GLY A 399 -35.51 -4.13 25.87
C GLY A 399 -35.63 -2.68 25.38
N VAL A 400 -35.43 -2.43 24.07
CA VAL A 400 -35.42 -1.09 23.49
C VAL A 400 -36.83 -0.74 23.02
N GLY A 401 -37.59 -0.08 23.90
CA GLY A 401 -39.04 0.14 23.73
C GLY A 401 -39.46 1.08 22.60
N THR A 402 -38.54 1.81 21.96
CA THR A 402 -38.86 2.73 20.86
C THR A 402 -37.93 2.55 19.66
N ALA A 403 -38.46 2.75 18.45
CA ALA A 403 -37.66 2.78 17.22
C ALA A 403 -36.54 3.83 17.29
N GLN A 404 -36.78 4.93 18.01
CA GLN A 404 -35.82 6.01 18.22
C GLN A 404 -34.61 5.55 19.04
N ALA A 405 -34.82 4.86 20.16
CA ALA A 405 -33.73 4.36 20.99
C ALA A 405 -32.91 3.29 20.25
N MET A 406 -33.55 2.48 19.40
CA MET A 406 -32.85 1.48 18.59
C MET A 406 -31.96 2.11 17.51
N VAL A 407 -32.46 3.10 16.78
CA VAL A 407 -31.64 3.82 15.78
C VAL A 407 -30.51 4.58 16.46
N GLY A 408 -30.77 5.20 17.62
CA GLY A 408 -29.72 5.81 18.44
C GLY A 408 -28.62 4.81 18.79
N LEU A 409 -28.99 3.64 19.31
CA LEU A 409 -28.05 2.56 19.63
C LEU A 409 -27.26 2.07 18.41
N ALA A 410 -27.89 1.98 17.23
CA ALA A 410 -27.22 1.57 15.99
C ALA A 410 -26.17 2.57 15.51
N PHE A 411 -26.24 3.84 15.91
CA PHE A 411 -25.19 4.82 15.66
C PHE A 411 -24.18 4.89 16.81
N THR A 412 -24.59 4.75 18.07
CA THR A 412 -23.73 4.99 19.23
C THR A 412 -22.93 3.76 19.69
N HIS A 413 -23.28 2.55 19.26
CA HIS A 413 -22.46 1.38 19.54
C HIS A 413 -21.29 1.29 18.56
N SER A 414 -20.07 1.28 19.10
CA SER A 414 -18.83 1.07 18.34
C SER A 414 -18.78 -0.28 17.60
N SER A 415 -19.60 -1.24 18.01
CA SER A 415 -19.75 -2.53 17.35
C SER A 415 -20.78 -2.53 16.21
N SER A 416 -21.49 -1.43 15.95
CA SER A 416 -22.48 -1.33 14.89
C SER A 416 -21.87 -0.77 13.60
N ASP A 417 -21.88 -1.57 12.53
CA ASP A 417 -21.38 -1.15 11.22
C ASP A 417 -22.37 -0.26 10.46
N PHE A 418 -23.60 -0.08 10.97
CA PHE A 418 -24.67 0.66 10.30
C PHE A 418 -24.27 2.10 9.95
N GLY A 419 -23.57 2.79 10.86
CA GLY A 419 -23.07 4.15 10.62
C GLY A 419 -22.05 4.21 9.49
N ASN A 420 -21.14 3.23 9.42
CA ASN A 420 -20.12 3.12 8.38
C ASN A 420 -20.74 2.75 7.02
N ILE A 421 -21.76 1.89 7.00
CA ILE A 421 -22.47 1.54 5.76
C ILE A 421 -23.15 2.77 5.15
N LEU A 422 -23.76 3.61 5.97
CA LEU A 422 -24.35 4.87 5.51
C LEU A 422 -23.28 5.87 5.05
N MET A 423 -22.12 5.89 5.70
CA MET A 423 -20.96 6.66 5.25
C MET A 423 -20.49 6.21 3.86
N ASP A 424 -20.38 4.90 3.61
CA ASP A 424 -19.96 4.37 2.31
C ASP A 424 -20.90 4.84 1.17
N VAL A 425 -22.21 4.83 1.42
CA VAL A 425 -23.22 5.29 0.46
C VAL A 425 -23.12 6.79 0.21
N ALA A 426 -22.99 7.58 1.28
CA ALA A 426 -22.81 9.03 1.18
C ALA A 426 -21.49 9.39 0.47
N HIS A 427 -20.41 8.65 0.73
CA HIS A 427 -19.12 8.84 0.07
C HIS A 427 -19.23 8.55 -1.44
N LYS A 428 -19.87 7.43 -1.81
CA LYS A 428 -20.10 7.10 -3.23
C LYS A 428 -20.97 8.14 -3.92
N ALA A 429 -21.99 8.66 -3.24
CA ALA A 429 -22.83 9.74 -3.75
C ALA A 429 -22.02 11.03 -3.98
N ALA A 430 -21.13 11.40 -3.04
CA ALA A 430 -20.25 12.55 -3.19
C ALA A 430 -19.25 12.39 -4.34
N LEU A 431 -18.67 11.20 -4.52
CA LEU A 431 -17.79 10.90 -5.65
C LEU A 431 -18.53 10.96 -7.00
N LEU A 432 -19.76 10.44 -7.06
CA LEU A 432 -20.56 10.54 -8.28
C LEU A 432 -20.87 12.00 -8.64
N GLY A 433 -21.18 12.83 -7.64
CA GLY A 433 -21.33 14.26 -7.84
C GLY A 433 -20.03 14.94 -8.29
N TRP A 434 -18.89 14.52 -7.75
CA TRP A 434 -17.58 15.01 -8.18
C TRP A 434 -17.28 14.67 -9.64
N ASP A 435 -17.56 13.43 -10.07
CA ASP A 435 -17.33 12.95 -11.44
C ASP A 435 -18.31 13.57 -12.44
N GLU A 436 -19.56 13.84 -12.02
CA GLU A 436 -20.58 14.49 -12.84
C GLU A 436 -20.26 15.97 -13.09
N ALA A 437 -19.55 16.64 -12.17
CA ALA A 437 -19.01 17.98 -12.36
C ALA A 437 -17.82 17.96 -13.33
N SER A 438 -18.13 17.79 -14.62
CA SER A 438 -17.15 17.91 -15.69
C SER A 438 -16.69 19.36 -15.83
N GLU A 439 -15.45 19.62 -15.42
CA GLU A 439 -14.80 20.93 -15.50
C GLU A 439 -13.69 20.90 -16.55
N THR A 440 -13.45 22.02 -17.23
CA THR A 440 -12.48 22.07 -18.35
C THR A 440 -11.05 22.37 -17.89
N PHE A 441 -10.86 22.85 -16.66
CA PHE A 441 -9.56 23.30 -16.17
C PHE A 441 -8.49 22.21 -16.09
N GLU A 442 -8.87 20.95 -15.86
CA GLU A 442 -7.91 19.84 -15.75
C GLU A 442 -7.15 19.55 -17.05
N GLN A 443 -7.71 19.93 -18.21
CA GLN A 443 -7.11 19.63 -19.51
C GLN A 443 -5.84 20.48 -19.77
N TRP A 444 -5.72 21.63 -19.11
CA TRP A 444 -4.65 22.60 -19.38
C TRP A 444 -3.90 23.06 -18.13
N THR A 445 -4.37 22.72 -16.92
CA THR A 445 -3.66 22.93 -15.65
C THR A 445 -2.77 21.73 -15.30
N ARG A 446 -1.73 21.99 -14.51
CA ARG A 446 -0.84 20.95 -13.98
C ARG A 446 -1.38 20.48 -12.63
N LYS A 447 -1.55 19.15 -12.46
CA LYS A 447 -1.81 18.56 -11.13
C LYS A 447 -0.51 18.54 -10.32
N GLY A 448 -0.59 19.04 -9.09
CA GLY A 448 0.51 19.08 -8.13
C GLY A 448 0.15 18.38 -6.83
N THR A 449 1.16 18.07 -6.02
CA THR A 449 0.97 17.49 -4.69
C THR A 449 1.70 18.32 -3.64
N LEU A 450 1.07 18.54 -2.50
CA LEU A 450 1.66 19.21 -1.34
C LEU A 450 1.45 18.31 -0.13
N THR A 451 2.47 18.17 0.71
CA THR A 451 2.44 17.31 1.91
C THR A 451 2.02 18.08 3.16
N ASP A 452 1.97 19.42 3.11
CA ASP A 452 1.57 20.27 4.23
C ASP A 452 0.87 21.57 3.78
N PHE A 453 0.32 22.31 4.74
CA PHE A 453 -0.35 23.60 4.54
C PHE A 453 0.60 24.80 4.55
N LYS A 454 1.92 24.59 4.66
CA LYS A 454 2.87 25.70 4.63
C LYS A 454 2.94 26.26 3.20
N THR A 455 3.27 27.54 3.09
CA THR A 455 3.53 28.13 1.78
C THR A 455 4.76 27.48 1.17
N ALA A 456 4.56 26.67 0.15
CA ALA A 456 5.64 26.08 -0.64
C ALA A 456 6.02 27.03 -1.78
N HIS A 457 7.30 27.09 -2.11
CA HIS A 457 7.80 27.85 -3.25
C HIS A 457 8.08 26.90 -4.41
N ARG A 458 7.35 27.05 -5.52
CA ARG A 458 7.53 26.24 -6.73
C ARG A 458 8.47 26.93 -7.69
N VAL A 459 9.57 26.26 -8.01
CA VAL A 459 10.55 26.75 -8.98
C VAL A 459 9.94 26.65 -10.38
N GLY A 460 9.75 27.79 -11.05
CA GLY A 460 9.24 27.83 -12.42
C GLY A 460 10.24 27.28 -13.45
N LEU A 461 9.84 27.31 -14.72
CA LEU A 461 10.58 26.74 -15.85
C LEU A 461 11.86 27.55 -16.20
N GLU A 462 12.85 27.62 -15.30
CA GLU A 462 14.19 28.12 -15.63
C GLU A 462 14.95 27.05 -16.45
N SER A 463 14.74 27.09 -17.77
CA SER A 463 15.54 26.26 -18.68
C SER A 463 17.02 26.68 -18.62
N LEU A 464 17.93 25.73 -18.44
CA LEU A 464 19.37 25.91 -18.65
C LEU A 464 19.61 26.69 -19.96
N ALA A 465 20.20 27.89 -19.86
CA ALA A 465 20.35 28.82 -20.99
C ALA A 465 21.02 28.16 -22.21
N SER A 466 22.03 27.31 -21.98
CA SER A 466 22.60 26.34 -22.93
C SER A 466 23.66 25.47 -22.25
N LEU A 467 23.89 24.25 -22.73
CA LEU A 467 25.07 23.48 -22.35
C LEU A 467 26.29 24.13 -22.99
N ARG A 468 27.27 24.51 -22.17
CA ARG A 468 28.55 25.04 -22.66
C ARG A 468 29.24 23.97 -23.50
N LYS A 469 29.69 24.31 -24.71
CA LYS A 469 30.48 23.41 -25.56
C LYS A 469 31.81 23.10 -24.85
N VAL A 470 31.93 21.91 -24.28
CA VAL A 470 33.16 21.41 -23.65
C VAL A 470 34.13 21.00 -24.77
N ARG A 471 35.33 21.57 -24.80
CA ARG A 471 36.41 21.13 -25.68
C ARG A 471 36.93 19.78 -25.16
N ALA A 472 37.34 18.86 -26.04
CA ALA A 472 37.88 17.57 -25.62
C ALA A 472 39.04 17.78 -24.60
N GLY A 473 38.86 17.30 -23.37
CA GLY A 473 39.80 17.47 -22.25
C GLY A 473 39.53 18.63 -21.27
N ALA A 474 38.44 19.38 -21.39
CA ALA A 474 38.07 20.43 -20.43
C ALA A 474 37.09 19.94 -19.35
N GLU A 475 37.23 20.43 -18.12
CA GLU A 475 36.34 20.12 -16.99
C GLU A 475 34.94 20.74 -17.15
N TYR A 476 33.92 20.00 -16.69
CA TYR A 476 32.54 20.47 -16.63
C TYR A 476 32.38 21.49 -15.50
N LYS A 477 31.82 22.67 -15.81
CA LYS A 477 31.52 23.70 -14.80
C LYS A 477 30.08 23.57 -14.31
N TYR A 478 29.88 23.63 -12.99
CA TYR A 478 28.56 23.74 -12.37
C TYR A 478 27.79 24.95 -12.91
N VAL A 479 26.48 24.78 -13.11
CA VAL A 479 25.55 25.85 -13.47
C VAL A 479 24.70 26.14 -12.25
N THR A 480 24.66 27.41 -11.84
CA THR A 480 23.75 27.89 -10.79
C THR A 480 22.44 28.29 -11.47
N ILE A 481 21.35 27.60 -11.13
CA ILE A 481 19.99 28.00 -11.51
C ILE A 481 19.57 29.08 -10.50
N LYS A 482 19.03 30.22 -10.97
CA LYS A 482 18.53 31.25 -10.05
C LYS A 482 17.14 30.82 -9.61
N ASP A 483 17.00 30.51 -8.33
CA ASP A 483 15.76 30.00 -7.78
C ASP A 483 14.71 31.12 -7.72
N ARG A 484 13.68 31.03 -8.57
CA ARG A 484 12.53 31.93 -8.56
C ARG A 484 11.30 31.07 -8.27
N GLY A 485 10.91 31.09 -6.99
CA GLY A 485 9.82 30.25 -6.47
C GLY A 485 8.51 31.00 -6.32
N GLU A 486 7.45 30.57 -7.02
CA GLU A 486 6.10 31.10 -6.82
C GLU A 486 5.45 30.46 -5.58
N PRO A 487 4.83 31.25 -4.68
CA PRO A 487 4.21 30.72 -3.47
C PRO A 487 2.89 30.01 -3.80
N ILE A 488 2.72 28.79 -3.30
CA ILE A 488 1.47 28.03 -3.30
C ILE A 488 1.17 27.54 -1.88
N ALA A 489 -0.09 27.65 -1.45
CA ALA A 489 -0.55 27.17 -0.15
C ALA A 489 -1.90 26.46 -0.32
N LEU A 490 -2.09 25.38 0.43
CA LEU A 490 -3.37 24.68 0.48
C LEU A 490 -4.37 25.44 1.35
N ALA A 491 -5.65 25.35 1.00
CA ALA A 491 -6.76 25.74 1.86
C ALA A 491 -7.77 24.59 1.93
N THR A 492 -8.40 24.45 3.10
CA THR A 492 -9.46 23.46 3.34
C THR A 492 -10.81 24.08 3.05
N TYR A 493 -11.58 23.43 2.17
CA TYR A 493 -12.96 23.78 1.86
C TYR A 493 -13.87 22.64 2.31
N GLY A 494 -14.90 22.92 3.10
CA GLY A 494 -15.79 21.87 3.56
C GLY A 494 -17.00 22.41 4.31
N GLU A 495 -18.05 21.59 4.32
CA GLU A 495 -19.33 21.87 4.97
C GLU A 495 -19.81 20.63 5.72
N LEU A 496 -20.67 20.84 6.74
CA LEU A 496 -21.29 19.75 7.48
C LEU A 496 -22.73 19.55 7.03
N PHE A 497 -23.14 18.30 6.91
CA PHE A 497 -24.55 17.93 6.86
C PHE A 497 -24.85 16.87 7.90
N SER A 498 -26.05 16.89 8.46
CA SER A 498 -26.46 15.92 9.46
C SER A 498 -27.60 15.06 8.94
N ILE A 499 -27.53 13.78 9.26
CA ILE A 499 -28.63 12.84 9.09
C ILE A 499 -29.28 12.69 10.44
N ASP A 500 -30.49 13.21 10.57
CA ASP A 500 -31.25 13.11 11.80
C ASP A 500 -31.93 11.74 11.91
N ARG A 501 -32.37 11.39 13.13
CA ARG A 501 -33.15 10.17 13.36
C ARG A 501 -34.46 10.14 12.57
N GLN A 502 -35.02 11.30 12.21
CA GLN A 502 -36.29 11.36 11.50
C GLN A 502 -36.13 10.85 10.08
N THR A 503 -35.05 11.21 9.38
CA THR A 503 -34.67 10.71 8.05
C THR A 503 -34.61 9.17 8.05
N ILE A 504 -33.98 8.56 9.06
CA ILE A 504 -33.87 7.09 9.16
C ILE A 504 -35.21 6.42 9.47
N ILE A 505 -36.02 7.01 10.35
CA ILE A 505 -37.34 6.48 10.70
C ILE A 505 -38.30 6.57 9.51
N ASN A 506 -38.20 7.66 8.74
CA ASN A 506 -39.00 7.90 7.54
C ASN A 506 -38.45 7.20 6.30
N ASP A 507 -37.33 6.46 6.43
CA ASP A 507 -36.69 5.71 5.34
C ASP A 507 -36.30 6.60 4.13
N ASP A 508 -35.96 7.87 4.41
CA ASP A 508 -35.62 8.89 3.41
C ASP A 508 -34.16 8.73 2.96
N LEU A 509 -33.98 7.97 1.89
CA LEU A 509 -32.69 7.73 1.25
C LEU A 509 -32.24 8.89 0.36
N ASP A 510 -33.13 9.84 0.02
CA ASP A 510 -32.78 10.95 -0.85
C ASP A 510 -31.87 11.95 -0.13
N MET A 511 -32.04 12.15 1.18
CA MET A 511 -31.10 12.95 1.98
C MET A 511 -29.70 12.31 2.05
N LEU A 512 -29.62 10.99 1.98
CA LEU A 512 -28.38 10.20 2.01
C LEU A 512 -27.61 10.22 0.69
N THR A 513 -28.28 10.52 -0.42
CA THR A 513 -27.69 10.52 -1.77
C THR A 513 -27.56 11.94 -2.34
N ARG A 514 -28.63 12.73 -2.33
CA ARG A 514 -28.71 14.03 -3.01
C ARG A 514 -27.83 15.10 -2.35
N ILE A 515 -27.80 15.17 -1.03
CA ILE A 515 -26.99 16.17 -0.31
C ILE A 515 -25.50 15.89 -0.53
N PRO A 516 -24.98 14.66 -0.31
CA PRO A 516 -23.58 14.36 -0.62
C PRO A 516 -23.22 14.57 -2.08
N GLN A 517 -24.09 14.18 -3.03
CA GLN A 517 -23.86 14.43 -4.46
C GLN A 517 -23.76 15.92 -4.77
N ALA A 518 -24.66 16.74 -4.23
CA ALA A 518 -24.60 18.19 -4.38
C ALA A 518 -23.32 18.79 -3.77
N MET A 519 -22.86 18.26 -2.64
CA MET A 519 -21.59 18.68 -2.02
C MET A 519 -20.37 18.26 -2.85
N GLY A 520 -20.39 17.08 -3.49
CA GLY A 520 -19.38 16.65 -4.44
C GLY A 520 -19.28 17.57 -5.66
N LEU A 521 -20.44 17.91 -6.26
CA LEU A 521 -20.54 18.88 -7.34
C LEU A 521 -19.98 20.26 -6.91
N ALA A 522 -20.37 20.73 -5.73
CA ALA A 522 -19.93 22.02 -5.20
C ALA A 522 -18.43 22.05 -4.88
N ALA A 523 -17.88 20.96 -4.34
CA ALA A 523 -16.45 20.84 -4.07
C ALA A 523 -15.63 20.99 -5.37
N ARG A 524 -16.09 20.34 -6.45
CA ARG A 524 -15.46 20.42 -7.77
C ARG A 524 -15.56 21.81 -8.38
N ALA A 525 -16.75 22.42 -8.30
CA ALA A 525 -16.99 23.78 -8.78
C ALA A 525 -16.11 24.80 -8.05
N THR A 526 -15.91 24.62 -6.73
CA THR A 526 -15.04 25.48 -5.90
C THR A 526 -13.59 25.44 -6.36
N VAL A 527 -13.05 24.25 -6.67
CA VAL A 527 -11.69 24.14 -7.26
C VAL A 527 -11.64 24.84 -8.61
N GLY A 528 -12.67 24.67 -9.45
CA GLY A 528 -12.80 25.41 -10.69
C GLY A 528 -12.82 26.93 -10.47
N ASP A 529 -13.53 27.41 -9.46
CA ASP A 529 -13.67 28.84 -9.16
C ASP A 529 -12.31 29.45 -8.81
N LEU A 530 -11.51 28.71 -8.03
CA LEU A 530 -10.14 29.11 -7.69
C LEU A 530 -9.26 29.21 -8.95
N VAL A 531 -9.34 28.24 -9.87
CA VAL A 531 -8.56 28.28 -11.11
C VAL A 531 -8.97 29.45 -12.00
N TRP A 532 -10.27 29.61 -12.24
CA TRP A 532 -10.78 30.69 -13.08
C TRP A 532 -10.54 32.07 -12.44
N ALA A 533 -10.59 32.16 -11.11
CA ALA A 533 -10.22 33.36 -10.36
C ALA A 533 -8.77 33.78 -10.59
N VAL A 534 -7.82 32.86 -10.78
CA VAL A 534 -6.43 33.22 -11.13
C VAL A 534 -6.37 33.98 -12.46
N LEU A 535 -7.18 33.58 -13.45
CA LEU A 535 -7.20 34.24 -14.75
C LEU A 535 -7.91 35.62 -14.70
N THR A 536 -9.02 35.71 -13.97
CA THR A 536 -9.85 36.94 -13.92
C THR A 536 -9.31 37.98 -12.93
N SER A 537 -8.81 37.57 -11.76
CA SER A 537 -8.26 38.48 -10.75
C SER A 537 -6.89 39.04 -11.08
N ASN A 538 -6.14 38.37 -11.97
CA ASN A 538 -4.80 38.75 -12.41
C ASN A 538 -3.83 38.99 -11.23
N PRO A 539 -3.55 37.95 -10.40
CA PRO A 539 -2.76 38.10 -9.18
C PRO A 539 -1.31 38.51 -9.47
N LYS A 540 -0.65 39.11 -8.49
CA LYS A 540 0.77 39.48 -8.59
C LYS A 540 1.66 38.25 -8.41
N MET A 541 2.66 38.12 -9.27
CA MET A 541 3.69 37.10 -9.19
C MET A 541 4.87 37.54 -8.31
N SER A 542 5.84 36.65 -8.09
CA SER A 542 7.05 36.90 -7.29
C SER A 542 7.92 38.10 -7.72
N ASP A 543 7.75 38.64 -8.94
CA ASP A 543 8.39 39.89 -9.41
C ASP A 543 7.60 41.17 -9.08
N GLY A 544 6.48 41.04 -8.37
CA GLY A 544 5.60 42.15 -8.01
C GLY A 544 4.70 42.63 -9.16
N LYS A 545 4.77 42.01 -10.34
CA LYS A 545 3.92 42.35 -11.50
C LYS A 545 2.73 41.38 -11.60
N PRO A 546 1.57 41.83 -12.12
CA PRO A 546 0.43 40.96 -12.37
C PRO A 546 0.78 39.84 -13.36
N LEU A 547 0.07 38.70 -13.27
CA LEU A 547 0.22 37.55 -14.15
C LEU A 547 0.23 37.95 -15.63
N PHE A 548 -0.75 38.74 -16.06
CA PHE A 548 -0.84 39.37 -17.37
C PHE A 548 -0.35 40.82 -17.30
N HIS A 549 0.80 41.08 -17.92
CA HIS A 549 1.43 42.40 -17.95
C HIS A 549 2.20 42.63 -19.25
N ALA A 550 2.32 43.89 -19.69
CA ALA A 550 3.06 44.24 -20.92
C ALA A 550 4.53 43.78 -20.86
N ASP A 551 5.18 43.93 -19.71
CA ASP A 551 6.57 43.49 -19.51
C ASP A 551 6.77 41.97 -19.55
N HIS A 552 5.70 41.21 -19.32
CA HIS A 552 5.68 39.76 -19.48
C HIS A 552 5.44 39.38 -20.95
N GLY A 553 5.21 40.33 -21.86
CA GLY A 553 4.94 40.03 -23.27
C GLY A 553 3.77 39.07 -23.48
N ASN A 554 2.86 38.98 -22.51
CA ASN A 554 1.75 38.03 -22.47
C ASN A 554 0.38 38.71 -22.42
N LEU A 555 0.34 40.02 -22.64
CA LEU A 555 -0.87 40.82 -22.79
C LEU A 555 -0.88 41.42 -24.20
N VAL A 556 -1.89 41.07 -25.00
CA VAL A 556 -2.04 41.49 -26.39
C VAL A 556 -3.38 42.20 -26.58
N ALA A 557 -3.38 43.36 -27.24
CA ALA A 557 -4.61 44.04 -27.63
C ALA A 557 -4.91 43.76 -29.11
N ALA A 558 -5.92 42.91 -29.38
CA ALA A 558 -6.29 42.50 -30.74
C ALA A 558 -7.75 42.06 -30.83
N ASP A 559 -8.38 42.32 -31.97
CA ASP A 559 -9.71 41.80 -32.29
C ASP A 559 -9.67 40.29 -32.60
N LEU A 560 -10.80 39.60 -32.36
CA LEU A 560 -10.97 38.19 -32.67
C LEU A 560 -11.04 37.97 -34.20
N THR A 561 -9.86 37.91 -34.81
CA THR A 561 -9.59 37.74 -36.24
C THR A 561 -8.40 36.79 -36.44
N ILE A 562 -8.16 36.33 -37.66
CA ILE A 562 -7.01 35.48 -37.97
C ILE A 562 -5.68 36.18 -37.62
N GLU A 563 -5.56 37.47 -37.91
CA GLU A 563 -4.37 38.27 -37.60
C GLU A 563 -4.19 38.48 -36.08
N GLY A 564 -5.29 38.72 -35.36
CA GLY A 564 -5.27 38.83 -33.89
C GLY A 564 -4.83 37.53 -33.22
N LEU A 565 -5.39 36.40 -33.66
CA LEU A 565 -5.03 35.07 -33.16
C LEU A 565 -3.57 34.72 -33.48
N ASP A 566 -3.08 35.06 -34.68
CA ASP A 566 -1.68 34.85 -35.04
C ASP A 566 -0.72 35.74 -34.23
N THR A 567 -1.16 36.96 -33.88
CA THR A 567 -0.39 37.86 -33.00
C THR A 567 -0.29 37.30 -31.59
N ALA A 568 -1.38 36.80 -31.03
CA ALA A 568 -1.41 36.14 -29.72
C ALA A 568 -0.57 34.85 -29.71
N ARG A 569 -0.67 34.04 -30.78
CA ARG A 569 0.17 32.85 -30.98
C ARG A 569 1.65 33.23 -31.02
N LYS A 570 2.03 34.27 -31.79
CA LYS A 570 3.41 34.77 -31.85
C LYS A 570 3.91 35.25 -30.50
N ALA A 571 3.09 35.94 -29.71
CA ALA A 571 3.46 36.41 -28.37
C ALA A 571 3.94 35.23 -27.50
N MET A 572 3.22 34.10 -27.55
CA MET A 572 3.59 32.88 -26.81
C MET A 572 4.85 32.19 -27.37
N LEU A 573 5.00 32.08 -28.69
CA LEU A 573 6.20 31.47 -29.30
C LEU A 573 7.48 32.29 -29.07
N LEU A 574 7.34 33.62 -28.98
CA LEU A 574 8.46 34.54 -28.80
C LEU A 574 8.91 34.67 -27.34
N GLN A 575 8.25 33.97 -26.41
CA GLN A 575 8.63 33.96 -25.01
C GLN A 575 10.07 33.48 -24.80
N LYS A 576 10.78 34.15 -23.88
CA LYS A 576 12.19 33.91 -23.60
C LYS A 576 12.44 33.55 -22.15
N SER A 577 13.43 32.69 -21.94
CA SER A 577 14.09 32.49 -20.65
C SER A 577 15.56 32.89 -20.81
N GLY A 578 15.97 33.98 -20.16
CA GLY A 578 17.22 34.68 -20.47
C GLY A 578 17.30 35.09 -21.94
N ASP A 579 18.37 34.72 -22.63
CA ASP A 579 18.56 34.99 -24.06
C ASP A 579 17.90 33.94 -24.98
N ARG A 580 17.38 32.84 -24.43
CA ARG A 580 16.85 31.70 -25.20
C ARG A 580 15.34 31.82 -25.41
N ARG A 581 14.88 31.57 -26.64
CA ARG A 581 13.45 31.40 -26.94
C ARG A 581 12.96 30.02 -26.49
N LEU A 582 11.84 29.99 -25.79
CA LEU A 582 11.25 28.76 -25.25
C LEU A 582 10.39 28.00 -26.26
N ASN A 583 9.96 28.66 -27.34
CA ASN A 583 9.13 28.08 -28.41
C ASN A 583 7.90 27.35 -27.86
N ILE A 584 7.21 27.97 -26.90
CA ILE A 584 5.99 27.44 -26.30
C ILE A 584 4.87 27.67 -27.31
N ARG A 585 4.14 26.60 -27.64
CA ARG A 585 2.99 26.66 -28.54
C ARG A 585 1.70 26.64 -27.71
N PRO A 586 0.68 27.44 -28.07
CA PRO A 586 -0.63 27.32 -27.46
C PRO A 586 -1.25 25.98 -27.85
N ALA A 587 -1.97 25.37 -26.91
CA ALA A 587 -2.73 24.13 -27.12
C ALA A 587 -4.23 24.36 -26.90
N TYR A 588 -4.59 25.24 -25.97
CA TYR A 588 -5.97 25.57 -25.66
C TYR A 588 -6.22 27.07 -25.82
N MET A 589 -7.43 27.40 -26.27
CA MET A 589 -7.98 28.76 -26.27
C MET A 589 -9.18 28.78 -25.33
N LEU A 590 -9.07 29.55 -24.24
CA LEU A 590 -10.12 29.71 -23.25
C LEU A 590 -10.96 30.93 -23.62
N THR A 591 -12.25 30.73 -23.84
CA THR A 591 -13.16 31.78 -24.30
C THR A 591 -14.41 31.89 -23.44
N PRO A 592 -14.95 33.11 -23.26
CA PRO A 592 -16.35 33.30 -22.89
C PRO A 592 -17.28 32.61 -23.89
N VAL A 593 -18.44 32.15 -23.44
CA VAL A 593 -19.46 31.50 -24.28
C VAL A 593 -19.93 32.46 -25.38
N ALA A 594 -19.94 33.78 -25.13
CA ALA A 594 -20.36 34.79 -26.10
C ALA A 594 -19.55 34.78 -27.41
N ILE A 595 -18.27 34.39 -27.38
CA ILE A 595 -17.39 34.41 -28.56
C ILE A 595 -16.99 33.01 -29.06
N GLU A 596 -17.45 31.94 -28.40
CA GLU A 596 -17.06 30.57 -28.70
C GLU A 596 -17.36 30.17 -30.14
N SER A 597 -18.57 30.45 -30.64
CA SER A 597 -18.96 30.09 -32.02
C SER A 597 -18.08 30.78 -33.06
N ARG A 598 -17.71 32.05 -32.79
CA ARG A 598 -16.83 32.82 -33.67
C ARG A 598 -15.39 32.28 -33.63
N ALA A 599 -14.89 31.93 -32.45
CA ALA A 599 -13.58 31.31 -32.28
C ALA A 599 -13.50 29.95 -33.01
N ASN A 600 -14.50 29.09 -32.81
CA ASN A 600 -14.61 27.81 -33.50
C ASN A 600 -14.65 27.97 -35.03
N GLN A 601 -15.40 28.95 -35.53
CA GLN A 601 -15.45 29.26 -36.97
C GLN A 601 -14.06 29.66 -37.50
N LEU A 602 -13.31 30.50 -36.78
CA LEU A 602 -11.98 30.95 -37.20
C LEU A 602 -10.91 29.86 -37.14
N ILE A 603 -10.98 28.96 -36.16
CA ILE A 603 -9.97 27.91 -35.92
C ILE A 603 -10.23 26.66 -36.78
N LYS A 604 -11.49 26.25 -36.92
CA LYS A 604 -11.84 24.99 -37.62
C LYS A 604 -12.02 25.19 -39.13
N SER A 605 -12.31 26.41 -39.58
CA SER A 605 -12.50 26.67 -41.01
C SER A 605 -11.23 26.42 -41.81
N ALA A 606 -11.37 25.69 -42.92
CA ALA A 606 -10.28 25.46 -43.88
C ALA A 606 -9.92 26.72 -44.69
N SER A 607 -10.84 27.67 -44.80
CA SER A 607 -10.70 28.93 -45.53
C SER A 607 -10.97 30.15 -44.63
N VAL A 608 -10.50 31.32 -45.05
CA VAL A 608 -10.69 32.59 -44.32
C VAL A 608 -12.19 33.00 -44.35
N PRO A 609 -12.84 33.21 -43.18
CA PRO A 609 -14.25 33.62 -43.14
C PRO A 609 -14.48 34.98 -43.81
N GLY A 610 -15.44 35.05 -44.75
CA GLY A 610 -15.74 36.23 -45.57
C GLY A 610 -15.18 36.16 -47.00
N ALA A 611 -14.44 35.11 -47.35
CA ALA A 611 -14.05 34.83 -48.74
C ALA A 611 -15.10 33.97 -49.45
N ASP A 612 -16.30 34.52 -49.70
CA ASP A 612 -17.39 33.84 -50.44
C ASP A 612 -17.07 33.63 -51.95
N ALA A 613 -15.80 33.65 -52.36
CA ALA A 613 -15.41 33.57 -53.76
C ALA A 613 -14.11 32.80 -54.06
N ASN A 614 -13.34 32.31 -53.08
CA ASN A 614 -12.11 31.55 -53.36
C ASN A 614 -11.80 30.47 -52.31
N SER A 615 -12.15 29.23 -52.61
CA SER A 615 -11.85 28.00 -51.85
C SER A 615 -10.36 27.60 -51.82
N GLY A 616 -9.46 28.42 -52.39
CA GLY A 616 -8.02 28.13 -52.48
C GLY A 616 -7.14 28.83 -51.44
N ILE A 617 -7.67 29.72 -50.60
CA ILE A 617 -6.89 30.40 -49.56
C ILE A 617 -6.93 29.57 -48.28
N VAL A 618 -5.85 28.82 -48.04
CA VAL A 618 -5.67 27.98 -46.85
C VAL A 618 -5.59 28.86 -45.61
N ASN A 619 -6.38 28.54 -44.59
CA ASN A 619 -6.29 29.16 -43.28
C ASN A 619 -4.94 28.82 -42.59
N PRO A 620 -4.05 29.80 -42.34
CA PRO A 620 -2.73 29.53 -41.77
C PRO A 620 -2.76 29.09 -40.29
N ILE A 621 -3.89 29.30 -39.60
CA ILE A 621 -4.08 28.95 -38.19
C ILE A 621 -5.12 27.84 -38.01
N GLN A 622 -5.35 27.01 -39.02
CA GLN A 622 -6.32 25.92 -38.90
C GLN A 622 -5.90 24.92 -37.81
N ASN A 623 -6.83 24.56 -36.92
CA ASN A 623 -6.68 23.54 -35.87
C ASN A 623 -5.44 23.70 -34.97
N PHE A 624 -4.94 24.93 -34.77
CA PHE A 624 -3.74 25.14 -33.97
C PHE A 624 -3.99 25.05 -32.44
N VAL A 625 -5.25 25.17 -32.01
CA VAL A 625 -5.68 25.08 -30.60
C VAL A 625 -7.05 24.44 -30.49
N THR A 626 -7.32 23.84 -29.34
CA THR A 626 -8.66 23.40 -28.92
C THR A 626 -9.37 24.53 -28.19
N VAL A 627 -10.60 24.86 -28.59
CA VAL A 627 -11.42 25.88 -27.90
C VAL A 627 -12.10 25.24 -26.70
N ALA A 628 -11.91 25.82 -25.52
CA ALA A 628 -12.64 25.49 -24.30
C ALA A 628 -13.40 26.73 -23.84
N SER A 629 -14.72 26.64 -23.79
CA SER A 629 -15.57 27.73 -23.32
C SER A 629 -15.90 27.58 -21.85
N GLU A 630 -16.02 28.72 -21.16
CA GLU A 630 -16.42 28.77 -19.75
C GLU A 630 -17.31 29.98 -19.51
N ALA A 631 -18.43 29.77 -18.79
CA ALA A 631 -19.41 30.81 -18.49
C ALA A 631 -18.87 31.84 -17.49
N ARG A 632 -18.03 31.42 -16.54
CA ARG A 632 -17.41 32.33 -15.55
C ARG A 632 -16.52 33.40 -16.20
N LEU A 633 -16.05 33.18 -17.42
CA LEU A 633 -15.30 34.19 -18.18
C LEU A 633 -16.21 35.28 -18.76
N ASP A 634 -17.48 34.97 -19.09
CA ASP A 634 -18.46 35.96 -19.55
C ASP A 634 -18.74 37.00 -18.45
N ASP A 635 -18.78 36.58 -17.18
CA ASP A 635 -18.98 37.48 -16.03
C ASP A 635 -17.83 38.48 -15.86
N SER A 636 -16.61 38.12 -16.29
CA SER A 636 -15.44 39.01 -16.23
C SER A 636 -15.33 39.92 -17.45
N SER A 637 -15.37 39.34 -18.65
CA SER A 637 -15.37 40.09 -19.92
C SER A 637 -15.88 39.18 -21.04
N PRO A 638 -16.99 39.55 -21.73
CA PRO A 638 -17.56 38.73 -22.79
C PRO A 638 -16.72 38.75 -24.08
N THR A 639 -15.61 39.51 -24.12
CA THR A 639 -14.78 39.67 -25.33
C THR A 639 -13.33 39.25 -25.18
N ASP A 640 -12.83 39.18 -23.95
CA ASP A 640 -11.44 38.79 -23.70
C ASP A 640 -11.28 37.28 -23.85
N TYR A 641 -10.14 36.83 -24.35
CA TYR A 641 -9.83 35.40 -24.43
C TYR A 641 -8.39 35.11 -24.01
N TYR A 642 -8.12 33.87 -23.67
CA TYR A 642 -6.82 33.44 -23.18
C TYR A 642 -6.28 32.29 -24.04
N LEU A 643 -4.97 32.25 -24.22
CA LEU A 643 -4.27 31.11 -24.82
C LEU A 643 -3.39 30.45 -23.76
N THR A 644 -3.46 29.13 -23.66
CA THR A 644 -2.67 28.35 -22.69
C THR A 644 -1.89 27.24 -23.37
N ALA A 645 -0.76 26.87 -22.77
CA ALA A 645 0.06 25.76 -23.22
C ALA A 645 -0.61 24.41 -22.93
N ALA A 646 -0.09 23.33 -23.53
CA ALA A 646 -0.52 21.99 -23.18
C ALA A 646 -0.17 21.63 -21.73
N GLN A 647 -0.91 20.67 -21.17
CA GLN A 647 -0.65 20.07 -19.87
C GLN A 647 0.81 19.58 -19.76
N GLY A 648 1.47 19.87 -18.64
CA GLY A 648 2.88 19.52 -18.41
C GLY A 648 3.90 20.63 -18.72
N ARG A 649 3.44 21.80 -19.19
CA ARG A 649 4.20 23.05 -19.09
C ARG A 649 3.77 23.78 -17.82
N ASP A 650 4.71 24.48 -17.18
CA ASP A 650 4.40 25.28 -15.98
C ASP A 650 3.48 26.44 -16.37
N THR A 651 2.17 26.29 -16.14
CA THR A 651 1.14 27.32 -16.35
C THR A 651 0.49 27.66 -15.01
N ILE A 652 -0.63 27.00 -14.68
CA ILE A 652 -1.28 27.05 -13.37
C ILE A 652 -1.21 25.65 -12.76
N GLU A 653 -0.78 25.57 -11.49
CA GLU A 653 -0.78 24.35 -10.71
C GLU A 653 -2.02 24.31 -9.82
N VAL A 654 -2.72 23.18 -9.85
CA VAL A 654 -3.71 22.81 -8.85
C VAL A 654 -3.07 21.74 -7.99
N ALA A 655 -2.71 22.11 -6.77
CA ALA A 655 -2.09 21.23 -5.80
C ALA A 655 -3.13 20.66 -4.82
N TYR A 656 -3.02 19.37 -4.55
CA TYR A 656 -3.87 18.66 -3.60
C TYR A 656 -3.03 18.12 -2.44
N LEU A 657 -3.64 18.03 -1.25
CA LEU A 657 -2.99 17.46 -0.07
C LEU A 657 -2.70 15.97 -0.30
N ASP A 658 -1.43 15.57 -0.18
CA ASP A 658 -0.94 14.20 -0.38
C ASP A 658 -1.35 13.56 -1.72
N GLY A 659 -1.71 14.39 -2.70
CA GLY A 659 -2.19 13.93 -4.02
C GLY A 659 -3.62 13.39 -4.02
N ILE A 660 -4.40 13.58 -2.95
CA ILE A 660 -5.82 13.20 -2.90
C ILE A 660 -6.64 14.30 -3.61
N ASP A 661 -7.03 14.04 -4.86
CA ASP A 661 -7.79 14.98 -5.68
C ASP A 661 -9.32 14.81 -5.61
N THR A 662 -9.82 13.93 -4.74
CA THR A 662 -11.24 13.69 -4.49
C THR A 662 -11.67 14.20 -3.10
N PRO A 663 -12.95 14.57 -2.89
CA PRO A 663 -13.44 15.01 -1.59
C PRO A 663 -13.40 13.86 -0.56
N TYR A 664 -13.05 14.20 0.67
CA TYR A 664 -13.03 13.31 1.83
C TYR A 664 -14.29 13.47 2.67
N LEU A 665 -14.79 12.36 3.24
CA LEU A 665 -15.97 12.33 4.11
C LEU A 665 -15.57 11.85 5.51
N GLU A 666 -15.81 12.66 6.53
CA GLU A 666 -15.66 12.26 7.93
C GLU A 666 -17.02 12.19 8.60
N GLN A 667 -17.20 11.22 9.50
CA GLN A 667 -18.40 11.13 10.32
C GLN A 667 -18.06 11.48 11.76
N GLN A 668 -18.88 12.32 12.36
CA GLN A 668 -18.88 12.56 13.80
C GLN A 668 -20.25 12.21 14.37
N GLN A 669 -20.24 11.43 15.44
CA GLN A 669 -21.45 11.13 16.20
C GLN A 669 -21.74 12.28 17.16
N GLY A 670 -22.96 12.82 17.12
CA GLY A 670 -23.25 14.13 17.69
C GLY A 670 -23.97 14.09 19.05
N PHE A 671 -23.44 14.84 20.00
CA PHE A 671 -24.13 15.37 21.20
C PHE A 671 -25.02 16.59 20.84
N THR A 672 -24.75 17.25 19.70
CA THR A 672 -25.46 18.43 19.18
C THR A 672 -26.58 18.10 18.20
N VAL A 673 -26.50 16.94 17.53
CA VAL A 673 -27.51 16.49 16.57
C VAL A 673 -27.97 15.12 16.98
N ASP A 674 -29.28 14.93 16.94
CA ASP A 674 -29.92 13.71 17.29
C ASP A 674 -29.78 12.66 16.16
N GLY A 675 -28.54 12.20 15.87
CA GLY A 675 -28.18 11.38 14.71
C GLY A 675 -26.67 11.35 14.41
N ALA A 676 -26.29 11.29 13.13
CA ALA A 676 -24.89 11.33 12.69
C ALA A 676 -24.62 12.59 11.84
N ALA A 677 -23.52 13.28 12.14
CA ALA A 677 -23.03 14.40 11.34
C ALA A 677 -21.93 13.91 10.39
N PHE A 678 -21.96 14.39 9.16
CA PHE A 678 -20.99 14.09 8.13
C PHE A 678 -20.35 15.39 7.65
N LYS A 679 -19.03 15.40 7.55
CA LYS A 679 -18.22 16.51 7.08
C LYS A 679 -17.62 16.12 5.74
N VAL A 680 -17.99 16.83 4.68
CA VAL A 680 -17.32 16.71 3.38
C VAL A 680 -16.25 17.79 3.32
N ARG A 681 -15.01 17.44 3.01
CA ARG A 681 -13.91 18.39 2.84
C ARG A 681 -13.07 18.08 1.59
N ILE A 682 -12.47 19.11 1.03
CA ILE A 682 -11.41 19.02 0.02
C ILE A 682 -10.30 20.01 0.34
N ASP A 683 -9.06 19.57 0.20
CA ASP A 683 -7.87 20.38 0.42
C ASP A 683 -7.22 20.67 -0.94
N ALA A 684 -7.30 21.92 -1.38
CA ALA A 684 -6.78 22.35 -2.67
C ALA A 684 -6.10 23.71 -2.58
N GLY A 685 -5.03 23.89 -3.35
CA GLY A 685 -4.33 25.15 -3.53
C GLY A 685 -4.10 25.41 -5.01
N VAL A 686 -4.35 26.63 -5.47
CA VAL A 686 -4.16 27.01 -6.88
C VAL A 686 -3.22 28.20 -6.97
N ALA A 687 -2.18 28.07 -7.79
CA ALA A 687 -1.24 29.17 -8.03
C ALA A 687 -0.74 29.20 -9.49
N PRO A 688 -0.51 30.40 -10.06
CA PRO A 688 0.21 30.53 -11.32
C PRO A 688 1.71 30.24 -11.12
N LEU A 689 2.26 29.31 -11.89
CA LEU A 689 3.68 28.94 -11.85
C LEU A 689 4.55 29.77 -12.80
N ASP A 690 4.10 29.97 -14.03
CA ASP A 690 4.82 30.76 -15.02
C ASP A 690 3.84 31.50 -15.95
N TRP A 691 4.12 32.78 -16.15
CA TRP A 691 3.37 33.67 -17.04
C TRP A 691 3.63 33.41 -18.52
N ARG A 692 4.74 32.74 -18.88
CA ARG A 692 5.15 32.50 -20.28
C ARG A 692 4.28 31.47 -20.99
N GLY A 693 3.63 30.59 -20.22
CA GLY A 693 2.72 29.58 -20.74
C GLY A 693 1.28 30.09 -20.96
N LEU A 694 1.02 31.36 -20.70
CA LEU A 694 -0.30 31.99 -20.75
C LEU A 694 -0.23 33.28 -21.55
N VAL A 695 -1.25 33.59 -22.34
CA VAL A 695 -1.41 34.90 -23.00
C VAL A 695 -2.84 35.36 -22.86
N LYS A 696 -3.06 36.59 -22.41
CA LYS A 696 -4.37 37.26 -22.41
C LYS A 696 -4.48 38.15 -23.64
N VAL A 697 -5.60 38.04 -24.34
CA VAL A 697 -5.96 38.94 -25.43
C VAL A 697 -7.17 39.77 -25.03
N THR A 698 -7.00 41.08 -25.03
CA THR A 698 -8.07 42.04 -24.81
C THR A 698 -8.53 42.58 -26.16
N LYS A 699 -9.84 42.80 -26.31
CA LYS A 699 -10.38 43.45 -27.51
C LYS A 699 -9.78 44.86 -27.66
N LYS A 700 -9.52 45.25 -28.91
CA LYS A 700 -8.88 46.53 -29.25
C LYS A 700 -9.87 47.68 -29.32
#